data_AF-A0A9Q1AQT2-F1
#
_entry.id   AF-A0A9Q1AQT2-F1
#
_cell.length_a   1.000
_cell.length_b   1.000
_cell.length_c   1.000
_cell.angle_alpha   90.00
_cell.angle_beta   90.00
_cell.angle_gamma   90.00
#
_symmetry.space_group_name_H-M   'P 1'
#
loop_
_entity.id
_entity.type
_entity.pdbx_description
1 polymer ?
#
loop_
_entity_poly.entity_id
_entity_poly.type
_entity_poly.pdbx_seq_one_letter_code
_entity_poly.pdbx_strand_id
1 'polypeptide(L)'
;MKLFGYCVHITGTVADSLLYINMGGLVLVTPSGSPADMGAKMLLLIAVGLAVLSGLHAITSTGQEFITTFLQNHELNYPQAKFQLFISSYSQFTTVTISIQKSLFKRDLFLTKGQTVVVNMPAFAEMAGTAKFCHTVWVRANQDISVLALSSKKNSADVTAVYPVNHLGVEYYVFTPPGELANSYKEFSVLAWRDRTTVEIHLKGSVRFQERIYPAGSKLTVVLPPYEAIQFQSRQDLSGTLIRAAKPVAVLSGHTCAHKNTNCNHVVEQLQPVSNWGRSFFILPLSFQTNYDLAYVVASQATVVSYNANGRQMNYNLLAGQVLQLKVTGSSPIYITANVGIQVFFFGTGGIRSDLTFDPFFSSIPGVLSYCTSYSLHSQMGFENYALIVAKTVATSGIAMDGHSLAGVSWRPIPGTGYSWSEYRLGKDGSAHTMTHHSSPFGLLNLGIAERNAYGTTGLCQSGIEPSVPQPSCSSIQCRKTESCQMVHGQPQCVARSAATCWALGDPHYQTFDKQAYNLMGTCTYTLAKTCGPDMTLPAFHVAAKNEIRGRLSVSYISLVKVQVYGYDISIARKEYGLVRVNNQRSRLPISLHERKLWLYQMGTSIVIETDFSLRVSYDWNSQVLVKISSSFSENVCGLCGNYNGDPADDFRTPDGSLALSPAEFGQSWKLDDGDKACWNDCHGECKKVTLDVLIKSKVETSCGWISKIEGGPFSQCHSVVNPKIFLENCAYDLYIYEGQRDVLCQVLKSYADACQE
;
A
#
# COMPACT_ATOMS: atom_id res chain seq x y z
N MET A 1 42.48 -4.38 -15.65
CA MET A 1 43.67 -5.20 -15.31
C MET A 1 44.81 -4.40 -14.66
N LYS A 2 45.18 -3.19 -15.13
CA LYS A 2 46.29 -2.40 -14.53
C LYS A 2 46.08 -1.93 -13.07
N LEU A 3 44.90 -1.42 -12.69
CA LEU A 3 44.61 -1.06 -11.28
C LEU A 3 44.51 -2.27 -10.35
N PHE A 4 44.04 -3.39 -10.90
CA PHE A 4 43.82 -4.65 -10.19
C PHE A 4 45.10 -5.33 -9.72
N GLY A 5 46.30 -4.88 -10.12
CA GLY A 5 47.58 -5.29 -9.51
C GLY A 5 48.11 -4.28 -8.49
N TYR A 6 47.55 -3.06 -8.45
CA TYR A 6 48.11 -1.92 -7.71
C TYR A 6 47.54 -1.75 -6.29
N CYS A 7 46.39 -2.35 -5.94
CA CYS A 7 45.78 -2.19 -4.61
C CYS A 7 45.36 -3.50 -3.90
N VAL A 8 45.88 -4.66 -4.36
CA VAL A 8 45.35 -6.00 -4.01
C VAL A 8 45.52 -6.44 -2.55
N HIS A 9 46.40 -5.81 -1.76
CA HIS A 9 46.78 -6.36 -0.45
C HIS A 9 45.94 -5.92 0.76
N ILE A 10 44.85 -5.17 0.59
CA ILE A 10 44.13 -4.57 1.74
C ILE A 10 42.82 -5.31 2.09
N THR A 11 42.31 -6.21 1.25
CA THR A 11 41.11 -6.98 1.58
C THR A 11 41.46 -8.31 2.26
N GLY A 12 41.54 -8.28 3.59
CA GLY A 12 41.52 -9.50 4.41
C GLY A 12 40.16 -10.19 4.31
N THR A 13 40.16 -11.40 3.74
CA THR A 13 39.18 -12.49 3.89
C THR A 13 37.69 -12.15 3.73
N VAL A 14 37.14 -12.37 2.53
CA VAL A 14 36.17 -13.44 2.23
C VAL A 14 36.36 -13.81 0.75
N ALA A 15 36.88 -15.00 0.49
CA ALA A 15 36.84 -15.60 -0.84
C ALA A 15 35.44 -16.15 -1.12
N ASP A 16 35.11 -16.18 -2.42
CA ASP A 16 33.97 -16.85 -3.06
C ASP A 16 32.62 -16.13 -3.08
N SER A 17 32.35 -15.46 -4.20
CA SER A 17 31.34 -15.87 -5.20
C SER A 17 30.86 -14.68 -6.03
N LEU A 18 31.49 -14.42 -7.19
CA LEU A 18 30.87 -13.62 -8.25
C LEU A 18 30.83 -14.46 -9.53
N LEU A 19 29.62 -14.95 -9.81
CA LEU A 19 29.22 -15.57 -11.06
C LEU A 19 29.57 -14.65 -12.24
N TYR A 20 30.25 -15.20 -13.23
CA TYR A 20 30.30 -14.68 -14.58
C TYR A 20 28.88 -14.67 -15.19
N ILE A 21 28.33 -13.50 -15.49
CA ILE A 21 27.26 -13.36 -16.48
C ILE A 21 27.90 -12.93 -17.79
N ASN A 22 27.90 -13.87 -18.73
CA ASN A 22 28.30 -13.73 -20.11
C ASN A 22 27.19 -12.94 -20.85
N MET A 23 27.39 -11.66 -21.14
CA MET A 23 26.54 -10.93 -22.08
C MET A 23 27.14 -11.03 -23.48
N GLY A 24 26.64 -11.99 -24.25
CA GLY A 24 26.81 -12.05 -25.69
C GLY A 24 26.21 -10.81 -26.35
N GLY A 25 26.98 -10.19 -27.24
CA GLY A 25 26.60 -8.97 -27.93
C GLY A 25 25.43 -9.17 -28.90
N LEU A 26 24.60 -8.13 -29.00
CA LEU A 26 23.79 -7.87 -30.18
C LEU A 26 24.33 -6.60 -30.82
N VAL A 27 25.03 -6.76 -31.95
CA VAL A 27 25.44 -5.67 -32.82
C VAL A 27 24.21 -5.21 -33.59
N LEU A 28 23.68 -4.03 -33.26
CA LEU A 28 22.73 -3.34 -34.11
C LEU A 28 23.50 -2.56 -35.17
N VAL A 29 23.55 -3.12 -36.37
CA VAL A 29 23.94 -2.41 -37.60
C VAL A 29 22.86 -1.37 -37.89
N THR A 30 23.25 -0.10 -37.98
CA THR A 30 22.40 0.98 -38.48
C THR A 30 22.32 0.92 -40.01
N PRO A 31 21.13 0.97 -40.64
CA PRO A 31 21.01 1.40 -42.01
C PRO A 31 20.73 2.90 -42.04
N SER A 32 21.55 3.61 -42.80
CA SER A 32 21.33 4.98 -43.26
C SER A 32 20.02 5.09 -44.06
N GLY A 33 19.11 6.00 -43.67
CA GLY A 33 17.88 6.30 -44.40
C GLY A 33 17.31 7.68 -44.04
N SER A 34 16.89 8.43 -45.06
CA SER A 34 16.55 9.86 -45.13
C SER A 34 15.31 10.34 -44.34
N PRO A 35 15.17 11.67 -44.10
CA PRO A 35 14.10 12.25 -43.29
C PRO A 35 12.81 12.42 -44.10
N ALA A 36 11.94 11.40 -44.13
CA ALA A 36 10.61 11.52 -44.74
C ALA A 36 9.54 10.59 -44.12
N ASP A 37 9.72 10.12 -42.88
CA ASP A 37 8.76 9.16 -42.27
C ASP A 37 8.47 9.44 -40.78
N MET A 38 8.35 10.73 -40.43
CA MET A 38 8.08 11.18 -39.06
C MET A 38 6.61 11.53 -38.81
N GLY A 39 5.74 11.42 -39.82
CA GLY A 39 4.32 11.79 -39.75
C GLY A 39 3.36 10.66 -39.35
N ALA A 40 3.75 9.38 -39.49
CA ALA A 40 2.84 8.24 -39.27
C ALA A 40 3.04 7.52 -37.92
N LYS A 41 4.15 7.76 -37.22
CA LYS A 41 4.42 7.14 -35.90
C LYS A 41 3.91 7.96 -34.71
N MET A 42 3.52 9.21 -34.92
CA MET A 42 2.99 10.09 -33.87
C MET A 42 1.48 9.88 -33.63
N LEU A 43 0.73 9.30 -34.57
CA LEU A 43 -0.67 8.92 -34.34
C LEU A 43 -0.84 7.56 -33.64
N LEU A 44 0.14 6.65 -33.71
CA LEU A 44 0.04 5.33 -33.07
C LEU A 44 0.47 5.34 -31.59
N LEU A 45 1.26 6.32 -31.16
CA LEU A 45 1.63 6.53 -29.75
C LEU A 45 0.58 7.32 -28.96
N ILE A 46 -0.25 8.12 -29.65
CA ILE A 46 -1.40 8.80 -29.03
C ILE A 46 -2.58 7.84 -28.81
N ALA A 47 -2.70 6.78 -29.62
CA ALA A 47 -3.73 5.74 -29.45
C ALA A 47 -3.40 4.69 -28.36
N VAL A 48 -2.12 4.53 -27.98
CA VAL A 48 -1.68 3.62 -26.91
C VAL A 48 -1.51 4.35 -25.56
N GLY A 49 -1.34 5.69 -25.58
CA GLY A 49 -1.30 6.53 -24.39
C GLY A 49 -2.68 6.87 -23.77
N LEU A 50 -3.79 6.60 -24.47
CA LEU A 50 -5.15 6.85 -23.97
C LEU A 50 -5.83 5.64 -23.29
N ALA A 51 -5.17 4.48 -23.21
CA ALA A 51 -5.74 3.25 -22.66
C ALA A 51 -5.31 2.91 -21.22
N VAL A 52 -4.56 3.78 -20.53
CA VAL A 52 -4.14 3.58 -19.13
C VAL A 52 -4.46 4.81 -18.27
N LEU A 53 -5.69 5.30 -18.39
CA LEU A 53 -6.30 6.32 -17.54
C LEU A 53 -7.59 5.76 -16.94
N SER A 54 -7.47 4.82 -16.02
CA SER A 54 -8.58 4.30 -15.24
C SER A 54 -8.13 4.19 -13.78
N GLY A 55 -8.45 5.18 -12.95
CA GLY A 55 -7.91 5.18 -11.60
C GLY A 55 -8.41 6.27 -10.67
N LEU A 56 -9.73 6.47 -10.59
CA LEU A 56 -10.49 6.62 -9.33
C LEU A 56 -11.97 6.71 -9.70
N HIS A 57 -12.52 5.55 -10.06
CA HIS A 57 -13.95 5.40 -10.19
C HIS A 57 -14.54 5.39 -8.78
N ALA A 58 -15.63 6.13 -8.54
CA ALA A 58 -16.53 5.75 -7.45
C ALA A 58 -16.83 4.26 -7.62
N ILE A 59 -16.82 3.46 -6.55
CA ILE A 59 -17.15 2.04 -6.64
C ILE A 59 -18.63 1.95 -7.02
N THR A 60 -18.90 1.90 -8.32
CA THR A 60 -20.24 1.62 -8.82
C THR A 60 -20.46 0.12 -8.79
N SER A 61 -21.72 -0.28 -8.67
CA SER A 61 -22.11 -1.69 -8.84
C SER A 61 -22.45 -1.97 -10.30
N THR A 62 -22.16 -1.02 -11.18
CA THR A 62 -22.49 -1.04 -12.60
C THR A 62 -21.28 -1.28 -13.48
N GLY A 63 -21.50 -1.99 -14.58
CA GLY A 63 -20.49 -2.23 -15.60
C GLY A 63 -21.04 -3.10 -16.72
N GLN A 64 -20.16 -3.53 -17.61
CA GLN A 64 -20.55 -4.26 -18.83
C GLN A 64 -20.23 -5.75 -18.77
N GLU A 65 -19.32 -6.16 -17.89
CA GLU A 65 -18.87 -7.55 -17.81
C GLU A 65 -18.81 -8.01 -16.37
N PHE A 66 -19.33 -9.21 -16.11
CA PHE A 66 -19.42 -9.81 -14.78
C PHE A 66 -19.08 -11.30 -14.85
N ILE A 67 -18.52 -11.81 -13.76
CA ILE A 67 -18.31 -13.24 -13.55
C ILE A 67 -18.73 -13.62 -12.14
N THR A 68 -19.46 -14.73 -12.00
CA THR A 68 -19.88 -15.26 -10.70
C THR A 68 -20.12 -16.77 -10.76
N THR A 69 -20.47 -17.34 -9.62
CA THR A 69 -20.89 -18.73 -9.42
C THR A 69 -21.76 -18.77 -8.15
N PHE A 70 -22.46 -19.88 -7.92
CA PHE A 70 -23.18 -20.08 -6.66
C PHE A 70 -22.35 -20.98 -5.75
N LEU A 71 -22.02 -20.49 -4.54
CA LEU A 71 -21.40 -21.33 -3.51
C LEU A 71 -22.36 -22.46 -3.09
N GLN A 72 -21.82 -23.50 -2.45
CA GLN A 72 -22.63 -24.63 -2.02
C GLN A 72 -23.66 -24.20 -0.95
N ASN A 73 -24.93 -24.36 -1.26
CA ASN A 73 -26.00 -24.22 -0.27
C ASN A 73 -26.18 -25.56 0.50
N HIS A 74 -26.72 -25.53 1.72
CA HIS A 74 -26.70 -26.61 2.71
C HIS A 74 -27.15 -28.00 2.20
N GLU A 75 -28.13 -28.06 1.30
CA GLU A 75 -28.69 -29.31 0.76
C GLU A 75 -28.30 -29.51 -0.72
N LEU A 76 -27.35 -30.40 -0.99
CA LEU A 76 -26.94 -30.72 -2.36
C LEU A 76 -28.10 -31.36 -3.17
N ASN A 77 -28.19 -31.02 -4.45
CA ASN A 77 -29.17 -31.57 -5.40
C ASN A 77 -30.65 -31.33 -5.03
N TYR A 78 -30.95 -30.27 -4.29
CA TYR A 78 -32.34 -29.90 -3.96
C TYR A 78 -33.15 -29.60 -5.24
N PRO A 79 -34.23 -30.36 -5.55
CA PRO A 79 -34.92 -30.28 -6.85
C PRO A 79 -35.59 -28.94 -7.15
N GLN A 80 -35.96 -28.19 -6.11
CA GLN A 80 -36.64 -26.89 -6.21
C GLN A 80 -35.68 -25.72 -5.95
N ALA A 81 -34.37 -25.92 -6.10
CA ALA A 81 -33.37 -24.87 -5.94
C ALA A 81 -33.60 -23.75 -6.97
N LYS A 82 -33.48 -22.51 -6.51
CA LYS A 82 -33.60 -21.29 -7.32
C LYS A 82 -32.27 -20.55 -7.27
N PHE A 83 -31.51 -20.67 -8.34
CA PHE A 83 -30.35 -19.82 -8.60
C PHE A 83 -30.76 -18.78 -9.62
N GLN A 84 -30.68 -17.50 -9.25
CA GLN A 84 -31.22 -16.42 -10.08
C GLN A 84 -30.24 -15.27 -10.20
N LEU A 85 -30.15 -14.70 -11.40
CA LEU A 85 -29.52 -13.40 -11.63
C LEU A 85 -30.60 -12.34 -11.85
N PHE A 86 -30.52 -11.23 -11.12
CA PHE A 86 -31.33 -10.05 -11.36
C PHE A 86 -30.48 -9.03 -12.11
N ILE A 87 -30.86 -8.75 -13.35
CA ILE A 87 -30.10 -7.88 -14.25
C ILE A 87 -30.91 -6.60 -14.46
N SER A 88 -30.39 -5.49 -13.95
CA SER A 88 -31.02 -4.17 -14.07
C SER A 88 -30.30 -3.30 -15.10
N SER A 89 -31.07 -2.68 -16.00
CA SER A 89 -30.56 -1.76 -17.03
C SER A 89 -30.87 -0.30 -16.71
N TYR A 90 -29.92 0.59 -17.00
CA TYR A 90 -30.05 2.04 -16.80
C TYR A 90 -30.08 2.84 -18.11
N SER A 91 -29.82 2.15 -19.22
CA SER A 91 -29.78 2.71 -20.58
C SER A 91 -30.89 2.14 -21.45
N GLN A 92 -31.26 2.88 -22.49
CA GLN A 92 -32.12 2.36 -23.56
C GLN A 92 -31.32 1.40 -24.45
N PHE A 93 -32.02 0.43 -25.06
CA PHE A 93 -31.44 -0.52 -26.02
C PHE A 93 -30.26 -1.35 -25.47
N THR A 94 -30.38 -1.80 -24.21
CA THR A 94 -29.35 -2.60 -23.56
C THR A 94 -29.50 -4.07 -23.95
N THR A 95 -28.50 -4.62 -24.61
CA THR A 95 -28.40 -6.05 -24.94
C THR A 95 -27.50 -6.74 -23.94
N VAL A 96 -27.95 -7.86 -23.37
CA VAL A 96 -27.18 -8.63 -22.39
C VAL A 96 -27.09 -10.10 -22.81
N THR A 97 -25.89 -10.64 -22.84
CA THR A 97 -25.62 -12.07 -23.04
C THR A 97 -25.18 -12.68 -21.72
N ILE A 98 -25.88 -13.74 -21.30
CA ILE A 98 -25.53 -14.58 -20.16
C ILE A 98 -25.12 -15.95 -20.69
N SER A 99 -24.03 -16.50 -20.19
CA SER A 99 -23.57 -17.84 -20.58
C SER A 99 -22.91 -18.55 -19.40
N ILE A 100 -22.88 -19.88 -19.49
CA ILE A 100 -22.19 -20.72 -18.52
C ILE A 100 -21.03 -21.43 -19.21
N GLN A 101 -19.85 -21.34 -18.61
CA GLN A 101 -18.65 -21.94 -19.16
C GLN A 101 -18.80 -23.47 -19.27
N LYS A 102 -18.26 -24.06 -20.37
CA LYS A 102 -18.38 -25.49 -20.71
C LYS A 102 -19.82 -26.03 -20.71
N SER A 103 -20.79 -25.18 -21.05
CA SER A 103 -22.20 -25.54 -21.18
C SER A 103 -22.79 -24.98 -22.48
N LEU A 104 -23.93 -25.55 -22.91
CA LEU A 104 -24.75 -25.00 -23.99
C LEU A 104 -25.70 -23.88 -23.50
N PHE A 105 -25.71 -23.60 -22.20
CA PHE A 105 -26.56 -22.54 -21.65
C PHE A 105 -26.09 -21.17 -22.14
N LYS A 106 -26.94 -20.53 -22.95
CA LYS A 106 -26.83 -19.13 -23.36
C LYS A 106 -28.21 -18.46 -23.33
N ARG A 107 -28.26 -17.22 -22.87
CA ARG A 107 -29.45 -16.36 -22.90
C ARG A 107 -29.04 -14.98 -23.38
N ASP A 108 -29.76 -14.50 -24.39
CA ASP A 108 -29.62 -13.13 -24.87
C ASP A 108 -30.90 -12.37 -24.47
N LEU A 109 -30.72 -11.21 -23.83
CA LEU A 109 -31.79 -10.36 -23.33
C LEU A 109 -31.71 -8.99 -23.99
N PHE A 110 -32.88 -8.36 -24.11
CA PHE A 110 -33.01 -6.97 -24.51
C PHE A 110 -33.78 -6.22 -23.42
N LEU A 111 -33.14 -5.21 -22.84
CA LEU A 111 -33.66 -4.44 -21.71
C LEU A 111 -33.80 -2.97 -22.07
N THR A 112 -34.87 -2.35 -21.57
CA THR A 112 -35.06 -0.89 -21.61
C THR A 112 -34.58 -0.25 -20.30
N LYS A 113 -34.46 1.08 -20.29
CA LYS A 113 -34.07 1.83 -19.09
C LYS A 113 -35.03 1.56 -17.91
N GLY A 114 -34.48 1.28 -16.74
CA GLY A 114 -35.23 1.02 -15.50
C GLY A 114 -35.80 -0.39 -15.39
N GLN A 115 -35.58 -1.26 -16.40
CA GLN A 115 -36.07 -2.62 -16.38
C GLN A 115 -35.11 -3.54 -15.62
N THR A 116 -35.65 -4.41 -14.78
CA THR A 116 -34.95 -5.55 -14.17
C THR A 116 -35.51 -6.86 -14.71
N VAL A 117 -34.66 -7.75 -15.18
CA VAL A 117 -35.04 -9.10 -15.64
C VAL A 117 -34.41 -10.15 -14.72
N VAL A 118 -35.21 -11.15 -14.34
CA VAL A 118 -34.76 -12.31 -13.56
C VAL A 118 -34.42 -13.45 -14.50
N VAL A 119 -33.20 -13.98 -14.38
CA VAL A 119 -32.72 -15.10 -15.19
C VAL A 119 -32.47 -16.30 -14.28
N ASN A 120 -33.22 -17.38 -14.49
CA ASN A 120 -33.02 -18.64 -13.77
C ASN A 120 -31.78 -19.37 -14.29
N MET A 121 -30.86 -19.68 -13.40
CA MET A 121 -29.64 -20.44 -13.67
C MET A 121 -29.91 -21.94 -13.47
N PRO A 122 -29.34 -22.81 -14.32
CA PRO A 122 -29.39 -24.26 -14.11
C PRO A 122 -28.75 -24.68 -12.79
N ALA A 123 -29.23 -25.77 -12.19
CA ALA A 123 -28.73 -26.29 -10.91
C ALA A 123 -27.22 -26.60 -10.91
N PHE A 124 -26.63 -26.97 -12.05
CA PHE A 124 -25.19 -27.24 -12.17
C PHE A 124 -24.30 -25.99 -12.07
N ALA A 125 -24.87 -24.79 -11.99
CA ALA A 125 -24.15 -23.55 -11.69
C ALA A 125 -23.76 -23.44 -10.20
N GLU A 126 -24.34 -24.29 -9.34
CA GLU A 126 -23.92 -24.46 -7.95
C GLU A 126 -22.61 -25.25 -7.85
N MET A 127 -21.68 -24.71 -7.08
CA MET A 127 -20.46 -25.41 -6.69
C MET A 127 -20.77 -26.44 -5.59
N ALA A 128 -20.07 -27.56 -5.61
CA ALA A 128 -20.18 -28.58 -4.57
C ALA A 128 -18.79 -29.02 -4.12
N GLY A 129 -18.60 -29.11 -2.80
CA GLY A 129 -17.39 -29.62 -2.17
C GLY A 129 -16.19 -28.69 -2.34
N THR A 130 -15.03 -29.31 -2.60
CA THR A 130 -13.70 -28.67 -2.54
C THR A 130 -12.87 -28.89 -3.81
N ALA A 131 -13.54 -28.91 -4.96
CA ALA A 131 -12.94 -29.20 -6.25
C ALA A 131 -12.77 -27.93 -7.11
N LYS A 132 -12.03 -28.09 -8.21
CA LYS A 132 -12.07 -27.14 -9.33
C LYS A 132 -13.45 -27.19 -9.97
N PHE A 133 -13.89 -26.05 -10.47
CA PHE A 133 -15.21 -25.85 -11.05
C PHE A 133 -15.09 -25.07 -12.35
N CYS A 134 -15.90 -25.43 -13.35
CA CYS A 134 -15.77 -24.90 -14.69
C CYS A 134 -17.11 -24.47 -15.32
N HIS A 135 -18.19 -24.43 -14.53
CA HIS A 135 -19.50 -23.90 -14.92
C HIS A 135 -19.73 -22.50 -14.35
N THR A 136 -18.71 -21.63 -14.43
CA THR A 136 -18.85 -20.24 -14.00
C THR A 136 -19.83 -19.50 -14.91
N VAL A 137 -20.60 -18.58 -14.33
CA VAL A 137 -21.55 -17.75 -15.05
C VAL A 137 -20.87 -16.45 -15.43
N TRP A 138 -20.94 -16.06 -16.70
CA TRP A 138 -20.51 -14.75 -17.14
C TRP A 138 -21.63 -14.00 -17.84
N VAL A 139 -21.65 -12.69 -17.62
CA VAL A 139 -22.63 -11.75 -18.16
C VAL A 139 -21.87 -10.68 -18.92
N ARG A 140 -22.28 -10.40 -20.15
CA ARG A 140 -21.76 -9.30 -20.97
C ARG A 140 -22.90 -8.43 -21.46
N ALA A 141 -22.75 -7.11 -21.37
CA ALA A 141 -23.70 -6.13 -21.86
C ALA A 141 -23.00 -5.12 -22.79
N ASN A 142 -23.78 -4.46 -23.65
CA ASN A 142 -23.30 -3.34 -24.47
C ASN A 142 -23.37 -1.98 -23.73
N GLN A 143 -24.02 -1.94 -22.58
CA GLN A 143 -24.23 -0.76 -21.73
C GLN A 143 -24.05 -1.17 -20.26
N ASP A 144 -23.85 -0.20 -19.39
CA ASP A 144 -23.72 -0.46 -17.96
C ASP A 144 -25.03 -1.01 -17.38
N ILE A 145 -24.90 -2.16 -16.73
CA ILE A 145 -25.95 -2.86 -15.98
C ILE A 145 -25.46 -3.12 -14.57
N SER A 146 -26.36 -3.53 -13.67
CA SER A 146 -25.96 -4.13 -12.38
C SER A 146 -26.52 -5.54 -12.26
N VAL A 147 -25.85 -6.38 -11.49
CA VAL A 147 -26.21 -7.79 -11.32
C VAL A 147 -26.29 -8.15 -9.83
N LEU A 148 -27.40 -8.74 -9.41
CA LEU A 148 -27.51 -9.45 -8.12
C LEU A 148 -27.62 -10.95 -8.38
N ALA A 149 -27.06 -11.75 -7.49
CA ALA A 149 -27.20 -13.20 -7.50
C ALA A 149 -27.93 -13.68 -6.24
N LEU A 150 -29.00 -14.46 -6.42
CA LEU A 150 -29.73 -15.15 -5.36
C LEU A 150 -29.41 -16.64 -5.41
N SER A 151 -29.02 -17.19 -4.27
CA SER A 151 -28.99 -18.63 -4.00
C SER A 151 -30.14 -18.95 -3.07
N SER A 152 -31.11 -19.77 -3.50
CA SER A 152 -32.27 -20.13 -2.68
C SER A 152 -32.63 -21.62 -2.77
N LYS A 153 -32.85 -22.21 -1.59
CA LYS A 153 -33.41 -23.54 -1.33
C LYS A 153 -34.49 -23.40 -0.24
N LYS A 154 -35.13 -24.50 0.13
CA LYS A 154 -36.16 -24.49 1.18
C LYS A 154 -35.59 -23.90 2.47
N ASN A 155 -36.24 -22.86 3.01
CA ASN A 155 -35.84 -22.19 4.25
C ASN A 155 -34.35 -21.78 4.26
N SER A 156 -33.78 -21.47 3.10
CA SER A 156 -32.37 -21.11 3.01
C SER A 156 -32.11 -20.25 1.78
N ALA A 157 -31.89 -18.96 1.95
CA ALA A 157 -31.61 -18.06 0.84
C ALA A 157 -30.67 -16.93 1.26
N ASP A 158 -29.84 -16.45 0.33
CA ASP A 158 -29.15 -15.17 0.49
C ASP A 158 -28.84 -14.55 -0.87
N VAL A 159 -28.56 -13.25 -0.85
CA VAL A 159 -28.35 -12.42 -2.06
C VAL A 159 -27.03 -11.70 -1.96
N THR A 160 -26.26 -11.70 -3.05
CA THR A 160 -25.01 -10.92 -3.13
C THR A 160 -24.97 -10.03 -4.36
N ALA A 161 -24.34 -8.86 -4.23
CA ALA A 161 -23.98 -8.00 -5.34
C ALA A 161 -22.89 -8.68 -6.18
N VAL A 162 -23.09 -8.76 -7.50
CA VAL A 162 -22.07 -9.23 -8.42
C VAL A 162 -21.34 -8.02 -8.98
N TYR A 163 -20.08 -7.85 -8.61
CA TYR A 163 -19.27 -6.71 -9.02
C TYR A 163 -18.71 -6.89 -10.43
N PRO A 164 -18.59 -5.80 -11.22
CA PRO A 164 -18.08 -5.86 -12.58
C PRO A 164 -16.60 -6.25 -12.60
N VAL A 165 -16.15 -6.87 -13.68
CA VAL A 165 -14.79 -7.43 -13.79
C VAL A 165 -13.67 -6.39 -13.66
N ASN A 166 -13.96 -5.13 -13.99
CA ASN A 166 -13.03 -3.99 -13.83
C ASN A 166 -12.87 -3.54 -12.37
N HIS A 167 -13.72 -4.00 -11.44
CA HIS A 167 -13.63 -3.73 -10.00
C HIS A 167 -13.00 -4.89 -9.22
N LEU A 168 -12.66 -5.98 -9.91
CA LEU A 168 -11.91 -7.08 -9.32
C LEU A 168 -10.45 -6.68 -9.10
N GLY A 169 -9.80 -7.31 -8.12
CA GLY A 169 -8.43 -7.01 -7.76
C GLY A 169 -7.61 -8.27 -7.52
N VAL A 170 -6.43 -8.07 -6.94
CA VAL A 170 -5.41 -9.12 -6.80
C VAL A 170 -5.16 -9.54 -5.35
N GLU A 171 -5.70 -8.82 -4.37
CA GLU A 171 -5.50 -9.11 -2.96
C GLU A 171 -6.82 -9.04 -2.19
N TYR A 172 -7.12 -10.08 -1.42
CA TYR A 172 -8.35 -10.22 -0.63
C TYR A 172 -8.06 -10.85 0.73
N TYR A 173 -8.88 -10.50 1.72
CA TYR A 173 -8.96 -11.22 2.99
C TYR A 173 -10.34 -11.83 3.14
N VAL A 174 -10.38 -13.14 3.36
CA VAL A 174 -11.63 -13.89 3.54
C VAL A 174 -12.22 -13.59 4.91
N PHE A 175 -13.54 -13.49 4.99
CA PHE A 175 -14.30 -13.57 6.24
C PHE A 175 -15.42 -14.60 6.08
N THR A 176 -15.50 -15.57 6.99
CA THR A 176 -16.54 -16.59 6.96
C THR A 176 -17.46 -16.45 8.18
N PRO A 177 -18.78 -16.26 8.00
CA PRO A 177 -19.72 -16.16 9.10
C PRO A 177 -19.67 -17.36 10.07
N PRO A 178 -20.07 -17.17 11.34
CA PRO A 178 -20.02 -18.23 12.34
C PRO A 178 -21.08 -19.32 12.10
N GLY A 179 -20.78 -20.53 12.57
CA GLY A 179 -21.65 -21.70 12.52
C GLY A 179 -20.92 -22.95 13.02
N GLU A 180 -21.65 -23.83 13.73
CA GLU A 180 -21.09 -25.01 14.42
C GLU A 180 -21.79 -26.32 14.06
N LEU A 181 -22.72 -26.32 13.10
CA LEU A 181 -23.42 -27.52 12.70
C LEU A 181 -22.46 -28.52 12.04
N ALA A 182 -22.54 -29.79 12.44
CA ALA A 182 -21.56 -30.81 12.04
C ALA A 182 -21.47 -31.02 10.51
N ASN A 183 -22.57 -30.81 9.79
CA ASN A 183 -22.67 -31.00 8.34
C ASN A 183 -22.70 -29.68 7.55
N SER A 184 -22.27 -28.57 8.16
CA SER A 184 -22.09 -27.30 7.46
C SER A 184 -20.63 -26.89 7.40
N TYR A 185 -20.31 -26.05 6.41
CA TYR A 185 -18.94 -25.63 6.11
C TYR A 185 -18.86 -24.13 5.89
N LYS A 186 -17.86 -23.51 6.51
CA LYS A 186 -17.37 -22.17 6.17
C LYS A 186 -16.64 -22.29 4.84
N GLU A 187 -16.90 -21.36 3.93
CA GLU A 187 -16.46 -21.54 2.55
C GLU A 187 -16.11 -20.24 1.86
N PHE A 188 -15.22 -20.34 0.87
CA PHE A 188 -14.93 -19.27 -0.06
C PHE A 188 -14.56 -19.84 -1.42
N SER A 189 -14.72 -19.05 -2.47
CA SER A 189 -14.30 -19.41 -3.82
C SER A 189 -13.45 -18.33 -4.46
N VAL A 190 -12.61 -18.73 -5.42
CA VAL A 190 -11.81 -17.82 -6.24
C VAL A 190 -12.06 -18.14 -7.71
N LEU A 191 -12.39 -17.13 -8.51
CA LEU A 191 -12.75 -17.25 -9.92
C LEU A 191 -11.80 -16.42 -10.77
N ALA A 192 -11.24 -17.05 -11.81
CA ALA A 192 -10.46 -16.35 -12.82
C ALA A 192 -11.38 -15.85 -13.95
N TRP A 193 -11.09 -14.65 -14.46
CA TRP A 193 -11.77 -14.08 -15.63
C TRP A 193 -11.17 -14.60 -16.95
N ARG A 194 -10.70 -13.73 -17.84
CA ARG A 194 -10.15 -14.08 -19.15
C ARG A 194 -8.71 -14.54 -19.12
N ASP A 195 -7.98 -14.17 -18.07
CA ASP A 195 -6.56 -14.46 -17.96
C ASP A 195 -6.33 -15.70 -17.11
N ARG A 196 -5.37 -16.53 -17.55
CA ARG A 196 -4.77 -17.52 -16.68
C ARG A 196 -4.08 -16.80 -15.53
N THR A 197 -4.35 -17.23 -14.31
CA THR A 197 -3.80 -16.58 -13.11
C THR A 197 -3.32 -17.60 -12.09
N THR A 198 -2.20 -17.29 -11.45
CA THR A 198 -1.70 -18.02 -10.29
C THR A 198 -2.25 -17.35 -9.04
N VAL A 199 -2.86 -18.14 -8.16
CA VAL A 199 -3.46 -17.69 -6.90
C VAL A 199 -2.72 -18.33 -5.73
N GLU A 200 -2.13 -17.50 -4.87
CA GLU A 200 -1.55 -17.86 -3.59
C GLU A 200 -2.57 -17.65 -2.46
N ILE A 201 -2.72 -18.64 -1.58
CA ILE A 201 -3.71 -18.63 -0.50
C ILE A 201 -2.99 -18.98 0.81
N HIS A 202 -2.99 -18.04 1.76
CA HIS A 202 -2.40 -18.21 3.09
C HIS A 202 -3.50 -18.47 4.11
N LEU A 203 -3.67 -19.73 4.48
CA LEU A 203 -4.82 -20.21 5.25
C LEU A 203 -4.77 -19.84 6.73
N LYS A 204 -5.92 -19.42 7.28
CA LYS A 204 -6.13 -19.28 8.73
C LYS A 204 -6.74 -20.51 9.39
N GLY A 205 -7.54 -21.27 8.65
CA GLY A 205 -8.11 -22.55 9.08
C GLY A 205 -7.72 -23.66 8.13
N SER A 206 -7.79 -24.91 8.60
CA SER A 206 -7.53 -26.07 7.75
C SER A 206 -8.59 -26.21 6.65
N VAL A 207 -8.20 -26.56 5.43
CA VAL A 207 -9.14 -26.82 4.32
C VAL A 207 -8.85 -28.17 3.70
N ARG A 208 -9.88 -28.82 3.18
CA ARG A 208 -9.69 -29.93 2.23
C ARG A 208 -9.73 -29.35 0.82
N PHE A 209 -8.83 -29.77 -0.05
CA PHE A 209 -8.83 -29.41 -1.47
C PHE A 209 -8.18 -30.52 -2.29
N GLN A 210 -8.87 -30.97 -3.35
CA GLN A 210 -8.40 -32.08 -4.21
C GLN A 210 -7.93 -33.30 -3.40
N GLU A 211 -8.77 -33.75 -2.47
CA GLU A 211 -8.53 -34.92 -1.59
C GLU A 211 -7.38 -34.77 -0.58
N ARG A 212 -6.67 -33.64 -0.58
CA ARG A 212 -5.62 -33.33 0.39
C ARG A 212 -6.14 -32.39 1.46
N ILE A 213 -5.67 -32.58 2.69
CA ILE A 213 -5.95 -31.67 3.81
C ILE A 213 -4.75 -30.75 3.97
N TYR A 214 -5.01 -29.45 3.95
CA TYR A 214 -4.03 -28.41 4.20
C TYR A 214 -4.29 -27.82 5.58
N PRO A 215 -3.35 -27.94 6.54
CA PRO A 215 -3.55 -27.41 7.89
C PRO A 215 -3.56 -25.88 7.91
N ALA A 216 -4.09 -25.29 8.99
CA ALA A 216 -4.01 -23.86 9.26
C ALA A 216 -2.54 -23.38 9.19
N GLY A 217 -2.31 -22.18 8.62
CA GLY A 217 -0.98 -21.64 8.37
C GLY A 217 -0.33 -22.08 7.06
N SER A 218 -0.91 -23.05 6.34
CA SER A 218 -0.39 -23.48 5.04
C SER A 218 -0.51 -22.40 3.97
N LYS A 219 0.47 -22.35 3.07
CA LYS A 219 0.38 -21.62 1.79
C LYS A 219 0.02 -22.60 0.68
N LEU A 220 -1.06 -22.33 -0.04
CA LEU A 220 -1.47 -23.06 -1.25
C LEU A 220 -1.20 -22.19 -2.47
N THR A 221 -0.83 -22.81 -3.58
CA THR A 221 -0.68 -22.15 -4.86
C THR A 221 -1.45 -22.92 -5.90
N VAL A 222 -2.43 -22.28 -6.52
CA VAL A 222 -3.32 -22.88 -7.52
C VAL A 222 -3.24 -22.06 -8.80
N VAL A 223 -3.08 -22.74 -9.93
CA VAL A 223 -3.21 -22.10 -11.25
C VAL A 223 -4.64 -22.28 -11.74
N LEU A 224 -5.31 -21.16 -12.00
CA LEU A 224 -6.65 -21.09 -12.56
C LEU A 224 -6.58 -20.71 -14.05
N PRO A 225 -7.04 -21.59 -14.95
CA PRO A 225 -7.33 -21.24 -16.33
C PRO A 225 -8.45 -20.18 -16.43
N PRO A 226 -8.60 -19.52 -17.60
CA PRO A 226 -9.70 -18.60 -17.84
C PRO A 226 -11.06 -19.22 -17.54
N TYR A 227 -11.92 -18.46 -16.86
CA TYR A 227 -13.29 -18.83 -16.48
C TYR A 227 -13.41 -20.05 -15.55
N GLU A 228 -12.32 -20.52 -14.94
CA GLU A 228 -12.39 -21.56 -13.92
C GLU A 228 -12.43 -20.97 -12.52
N ALA A 229 -13.02 -21.75 -11.62
CA ALA A 229 -13.18 -21.43 -10.21
C ALA A 229 -12.67 -22.56 -9.33
N ILE A 230 -12.41 -22.25 -8.07
CA ILE A 230 -12.13 -23.22 -7.00
C ILE A 230 -12.94 -22.85 -5.78
N GLN A 231 -13.45 -23.86 -5.07
CA GLN A 231 -14.10 -23.68 -3.77
C GLN A 231 -13.29 -24.38 -2.69
N PHE A 232 -13.17 -23.71 -1.55
CA PHE A 232 -12.61 -24.27 -0.32
C PHE A 232 -13.69 -24.32 0.74
N GLN A 233 -13.68 -25.39 1.53
CA GLN A 233 -14.60 -25.61 2.63
C GLN A 233 -13.82 -26.04 3.87
N SER A 234 -14.27 -25.56 5.02
CA SER A 234 -13.72 -25.90 6.33
C SER A 234 -14.79 -25.92 7.40
N ARG A 235 -14.53 -26.67 8.47
CA ARG A 235 -15.26 -26.54 9.73
C ARG A 235 -14.65 -25.46 10.63
N GLN A 236 -13.37 -25.16 10.45
CA GLN A 236 -12.65 -24.13 11.19
C GLN A 236 -12.91 -22.75 10.61
N ASP A 237 -12.73 -21.72 11.43
CA ASP A 237 -12.79 -20.33 10.97
C ASP A 237 -11.72 -20.06 9.91
N LEU A 238 -12.14 -19.57 8.75
CA LEU A 238 -11.27 -19.18 7.64
C LEU A 238 -11.01 -17.67 7.60
N SER A 239 -11.61 -16.93 8.52
CA SER A 239 -11.50 -15.47 8.59
C SER A 239 -10.05 -15.01 8.74
N GLY A 240 -9.65 -14.05 7.91
CA GLY A 240 -8.28 -13.56 7.80
C GLY A 240 -7.38 -14.34 6.84
N THR A 241 -7.90 -15.33 6.11
CA THR A 241 -7.17 -16.02 5.03
C THR A 241 -6.84 -15.00 3.94
N LEU A 242 -5.56 -14.87 3.60
CA LEU A 242 -5.08 -13.95 2.56
C LEU A 242 -5.05 -14.66 1.21
N ILE A 243 -5.65 -14.05 0.20
CA ILE A 243 -5.60 -14.47 -1.20
C ILE A 243 -4.81 -13.43 -1.98
N ARG A 244 -3.80 -13.87 -2.74
CA ARG A 244 -3.01 -13.07 -3.67
C ARG A 244 -3.02 -13.68 -5.05
N ALA A 245 -3.44 -12.95 -6.07
CA ALA A 245 -3.49 -13.42 -7.44
C ALA A 245 -2.56 -12.63 -8.36
N ALA A 246 -2.02 -13.27 -9.39
CA ALA A 246 -1.19 -12.60 -10.39
C ALA A 246 -1.99 -11.67 -11.34
N LYS A 247 -3.31 -11.91 -11.44
CA LYS A 247 -4.28 -11.15 -12.23
C LYS A 247 -5.60 -11.01 -11.46
N PRO A 248 -6.44 -10.02 -11.78
CA PRO A 248 -7.71 -9.82 -11.10
C PRO A 248 -8.59 -11.08 -11.04
N VAL A 249 -9.16 -11.35 -9.87
CA VAL A 249 -10.05 -12.50 -9.61
C VAL A 249 -11.30 -12.07 -8.85
N ALA A 250 -12.41 -12.78 -9.02
CA ALA A 250 -13.55 -12.63 -8.12
C ALA A 250 -13.41 -13.58 -6.94
N VAL A 251 -13.79 -13.12 -5.74
CA VAL A 251 -13.78 -13.93 -4.52
C VAL A 251 -15.15 -13.87 -3.88
N LEU A 252 -15.79 -15.02 -3.67
CA LEU A 252 -17.00 -15.12 -2.85
C LEU A 252 -16.64 -15.77 -1.52
N SER A 253 -17.31 -15.36 -0.45
CA SER A 253 -17.15 -15.93 0.88
C SER A 253 -18.51 -16.14 1.53
N GLY A 254 -18.62 -17.15 2.38
CA GLY A 254 -19.89 -17.52 2.95
C GLY A 254 -19.83 -18.73 3.87
N HIS A 255 -21.00 -19.33 4.04
CA HIS A 255 -21.20 -20.54 4.81
C HIS A 255 -22.35 -21.35 4.20
N THR A 256 -22.16 -22.66 4.04
CA THR A 256 -23.21 -23.53 3.51
C THR A 256 -24.49 -23.48 4.35
N CYS A 257 -24.36 -23.35 5.68
CA CYS A 257 -25.44 -23.11 6.64
C CYS A 257 -24.90 -22.43 7.91
N ALA A 258 -24.84 -21.09 7.90
CA ALA A 258 -24.51 -20.28 9.07
C ALA A 258 -25.63 -20.33 10.09
N HIS A 259 -25.27 -20.40 11.38
CA HIS A 259 -26.23 -20.64 12.46
C HIS A 259 -25.92 -19.77 13.67
N LYS A 260 -26.92 -19.01 14.11
CA LYS A 260 -26.93 -18.28 15.36
C LYS A 260 -28.40 -18.04 15.75
N ASN A 261 -28.71 -18.08 17.05
CA ASN A 261 -30.01 -17.81 17.72
C ASN A 261 -31.29 -18.53 17.22
N THR A 262 -31.34 -19.00 15.99
CA THR A 262 -32.47 -19.59 15.24
C THR A 262 -31.92 -20.70 14.33
N ASN A 263 -32.63 -21.12 13.28
CA ASN A 263 -32.12 -22.19 12.40
C ASN A 263 -30.99 -21.66 11.52
N CYS A 264 -30.38 -22.55 10.75
CA CYS A 264 -29.28 -22.17 9.88
C CYS A 264 -29.76 -21.67 8.52
N ASN A 265 -29.03 -20.71 7.95
CA ASN A 265 -29.26 -20.19 6.62
C ASN A 265 -27.97 -20.27 5.78
N HIS A 266 -28.10 -20.47 4.48
CA HIS A 266 -26.97 -20.26 3.58
C HIS A 266 -26.68 -18.77 3.53
N VAL A 267 -25.41 -18.40 3.53
CA VAL A 267 -25.00 -16.99 3.46
C VAL A 267 -23.84 -16.82 2.50
N VAL A 268 -23.85 -15.73 1.74
CA VAL A 268 -22.83 -15.47 0.71
C VAL A 268 -22.63 -13.98 0.45
N GLU A 269 -21.39 -13.58 0.22
CA GLU A 269 -21.04 -12.25 -0.26
C GLU A 269 -19.86 -12.32 -1.23
N GLN A 270 -19.91 -11.57 -2.34
CA GLN A 270 -18.74 -11.30 -3.16
C GLN A 270 -17.88 -10.22 -2.49
N LEU A 271 -16.64 -10.58 -2.17
CA LEU A 271 -15.72 -9.71 -1.47
C LEU A 271 -15.16 -8.61 -2.38
N GLN A 272 -14.85 -7.46 -1.78
CA GLN A 272 -14.10 -6.38 -2.42
C GLN A 272 -12.60 -6.59 -2.23
N PRO A 273 -11.76 -6.29 -3.25
CA PRO A 273 -10.31 -6.35 -3.10
C PRO A 273 -9.83 -5.29 -2.11
N VAL A 274 -8.66 -5.51 -1.51
CA VAL A 274 -8.05 -4.59 -0.52
C VAL A 274 -7.91 -3.16 -1.06
N SER A 275 -7.69 -2.99 -2.37
CA SER A 275 -7.63 -1.69 -3.04
C SER A 275 -8.91 -0.86 -2.93
N ASN A 276 -10.06 -1.50 -2.66
CA ASN A 276 -11.38 -0.88 -2.63
C ASN A 276 -11.90 -0.67 -1.20
N TRP A 277 -11.08 -0.96 -0.18
CA TRP A 277 -11.52 -0.90 1.21
C TRP A 277 -11.66 0.54 1.73
N GLY A 278 -12.72 0.76 2.52
CA GLY A 278 -13.06 2.07 3.09
C GLY A 278 -12.41 2.32 4.46
N ARG A 279 -12.53 3.55 4.97
CA ARG A 279 -11.98 3.95 6.28
C ARG A 279 -13.03 4.34 7.31
N SER A 280 -14.28 4.54 6.90
CA SER A 280 -15.37 4.93 7.80
C SER A 280 -16.66 4.23 7.41
N PHE A 281 -17.41 3.77 8.41
CA PHE A 281 -18.56 2.90 8.23
C PHE A 281 -19.64 3.20 9.28
N PHE A 282 -20.89 3.02 8.89
CA PHE A 282 -22.05 3.05 9.78
C PHE A 282 -22.67 1.66 9.85
N ILE A 283 -22.77 1.11 11.06
CA ILE A 283 -23.47 -0.15 11.33
C ILE A 283 -24.77 0.20 12.04
N LEU A 284 -25.89 -0.22 11.46
CA LEU A 284 -27.21 0.14 11.93
C LEU A 284 -27.86 -1.03 12.69
N PRO A 285 -28.56 -0.75 13.80
CA PRO A 285 -29.39 -1.76 14.45
C PRO A 285 -30.67 -2.01 13.64
N LEU A 286 -31.19 -3.22 13.73
CA LEU A 286 -32.45 -3.63 13.09
C LEU A 286 -33.59 -3.51 14.09
N SER A 287 -34.72 -2.89 13.71
CA SER A 287 -35.83 -2.69 14.65
C SER A 287 -36.49 -4.00 15.09
N PHE A 288 -36.38 -5.03 14.25
CA PHE A 288 -36.96 -6.36 14.46
C PHE A 288 -36.02 -7.34 15.17
N GLN A 289 -34.75 -6.98 15.40
CA GLN A 289 -33.81 -7.84 16.11
C GLN A 289 -34.02 -7.69 17.62
N THR A 290 -34.52 -8.75 18.26
CA THR A 290 -34.79 -8.81 19.70
C THR A 290 -33.60 -9.28 20.53
N ASN A 291 -32.61 -9.93 19.91
CA ASN A 291 -31.37 -10.38 20.56
C ASN A 291 -30.23 -9.37 20.35
N TYR A 292 -29.35 -9.66 19.40
CA TYR A 292 -28.21 -8.85 19.01
C TYR A 292 -27.70 -9.33 17.66
N ASP A 293 -27.15 -8.43 16.86
CA ASP A 293 -26.41 -8.80 15.64
C ASP A 293 -24.92 -8.68 15.86
N LEU A 294 -24.13 -9.09 14.87
CA LEU A 294 -22.68 -9.01 14.92
C LEU A 294 -22.15 -8.21 13.73
N ALA A 295 -21.15 -7.39 13.99
CA ALA A 295 -20.37 -6.76 12.95
C ALA A 295 -18.91 -7.22 13.05
N TYR A 296 -18.27 -7.38 11.90
CA TYR A 296 -16.92 -7.88 11.79
C TYR A 296 -16.06 -6.90 11.00
N VAL A 297 -14.93 -6.50 11.57
CA VAL A 297 -13.97 -5.60 10.94
C VAL A 297 -12.72 -6.39 10.59
N VAL A 298 -12.35 -6.40 9.31
CA VAL A 298 -11.19 -7.12 8.79
C VAL A 298 -10.10 -6.13 8.39
N ALA A 299 -8.87 -6.40 8.81
CA ALA A 299 -7.69 -5.59 8.52
C ALA A 299 -6.72 -6.30 7.57
N SER A 300 -6.16 -5.58 6.60
CA SER A 300 -5.16 -6.08 5.64
C SER A 300 -3.73 -5.77 6.08
N GLN A 301 -3.58 -4.82 6.99
CA GLN A 301 -2.31 -4.36 7.55
C GLN A 301 -2.53 -3.84 8.98
N ALA A 302 -1.44 -3.43 9.64
CA ALA A 302 -1.54 -2.79 10.95
C ALA A 302 -2.44 -1.54 10.87
N THR A 303 -3.49 -1.49 11.70
CA THR A 303 -4.49 -0.43 11.71
C THR A 303 -4.97 -0.15 13.13
N VAL A 304 -5.34 1.09 13.38
CA VAL A 304 -6.09 1.50 14.57
C VAL A 304 -7.53 1.68 14.16
N VAL A 305 -8.43 0.87 14.72
CA VAL A 305 -9.88 0.98 14.53
C VAL A 305 -10.47 1.69 15.74
N SER A 306 -11.06 2.85 15.50
CA SER A 306 -11.82 3.61 16.49
C SER A 306 -13.30 3.43 16.20
N TYR A 307 -14.08 2.96 17.18
CA TYR A 307 -15.53 2.96 17.05
C TYR A 307 -16.23 3.61 18.22
N ASN A 308 -17.36 4.25 17.93
CA ASN A 308 -18.25 4.85 18.91
C ASN A 308 -19.53 4.03 19.01
N ALA A 309 -19.82 3.54 20.20
CA ALA A 309 -21.08 2.87 20.54
C ALA A 309 -21.60 3.44 21.87
N ASN A 310 -22.88 3.86 21.91
CA ASN A 310 -23.50 4.47 23.10
C ASN A 310 -22.76 5.70 23.64
N GLY A 311 -22.13 6.51 22.77
CA GLY A 311 -21.40 7.72 23.17
C GLY A 311 -20.02 7.44 23.81
N ARG A 312 -19.55 6.19 23.81
CA ARG A 312 -18.20 5.81 24.24
C ARG A 312 -17.35 5.46 23.03
N GLN A 313 -16.21 6.13 22.90
CA GLN A 313 -15.20 5.81 21.91
C GLN A 313 -14.24 4.74 22.46
N MET A 314 -14.00 3.70 21.67
CA MET A 314 -13.01 2.66 21.96
C MET A 314 -12.07 2.51 20.76
N ASN A 315 -10.80 2.18 21.05
CA ASN A 315 -9.76 2.00 20.06
C ASN A 315 -9.21 0.57 20.13
N TYR A 316 -9.01 -0.05 18.98
CA TYR A 316 -8.46 -1.39 18.84
C TYR A 316 -7.35 -1.39 17.80
N ASN A 317 -6.21 -1.97 18.17
CA ASN A 317 -5.12 -2.21 17.23
C ASN A 317 -5.35 -3.57 16.57
N LEU A 318 -5.41 -3.60 15.25
CA LEU A 318 -5.51 -4.83 14.46
C LEU A 318 -4.28 -4.97 13.57
N LEU A 319 -3.79 -6.20 13.47
CA LEU A 319 -2.77 -6.62 12.51
C LEU A 319 -3.41 -7.20 11.25
N ALA A 320 -2.60 -7.38 10.20
CA ALA A 320 -3.01 -8.02 8.96
C ALA A 320 -3.68 -9.39 9.20
N GLY A 321 -4.87 -9.58 8.65
CA GLY A 321 -5.67 -10.80 8.76
C GLY A 321 -6.26 -11.05 10.15
N GLN A 322 -6.26 -10.06 11.05
CA GLN A 322 -7.07 -10.11 12.27
C GLN A 322 -8.50 -9.62 11.97
N VAL A 323 -9.45 -10.17 12.74
CA VAL A 323 -10.86 -9.81 12.66
C VAL A 323 -11.36 -9.37 14.03
N LEU A 324 -11.89 -8.15 14.10
CA LEU A 324 -12.55 -7.62 15.30
C LEU A 324 -14.05 -7.89 15.21
N GLN A 325 -14.60 -8.55 16.22
CA GLN A 325 -16.03 -8.77 16.35
C GLN A 325 -16.65 -7.73 17.29
N LEU A 326 -17.72 -7.09 16.83
CA LEU A 326 -18.51 -6.11 17.58
C LEU A 326 -19.95 -6.61 17.72
N LYS A 327 -20.53 -6.41 18.90
CA LYS A 327 -21.94 -6.72 19.16
C LYS A 327 -22.81 -5.51 18.81
N VAL A 328 -23.82 -5.70 17.97
CA VAL A 328 -24.79 -4.68 17.58
C VAL A 328 -26.09 -4.93 18.34
N THR A 329 -26.53 -3.95 19.13
CA THR A 329 -27.77 -4.03 19.94
C THR A 329 -28.77 -2.99 19.47
N GLY A 330 -30.07 -3.26 19.65
CA GLY A 330 -31.17 -2.46 19.10
C GLY A 330 -31.20 -0.96 19.45
N SER A 331 -30.42 -0.50 20.43
CA SER A 331 -30.48 0.86 20.96
C SER A 331 -29.48 1.86 20.39
N SER A 332 -28.42 1.44 19.67
CA SER A 332 -27.40 2.38 19.20
C SER A 332 -26.70 1.98 17.91
N PRO A 333 -26.69 2.84 16.87
CA PRO A 333 -25.81 2.67 15.72
C PRO A 333 -24.33 2.76 16.14
N ILE A 334 -23.48 2.04 15.42
CA ILE A 334 -22.03 2.07 15.62
C ILE A 334 -21.40 2.83 14.45
N TYR A 335 -20.59 3.84 14.78
CA TYR A 335 -19.75 4.54 13.82
C TYR A 335 -18.31 4.08 13.96
N ILE A 336 -17.71 3.58 12.87
CA ILE A 336 -16.33 3.08 12.82
C ILE A 336 -15.48 4.02 11.98
N THR A 337 -14.26 4.27 12.43
CA THR A 337 -13.18 4.91 11.66
C THR A 337 -11.88 4.11 11.79
N ALA A 338 -11.05 4.14 10.76
CA ALA A 338 -9.73 3.52 10.75
C ALA A 338 -8.72 4.41 10.03
N ASN A 339 -7.44 4.33 10.44
CA ASN A 339 -6.36 5.10 9.80
C ASN A 339 -5.95 4.54 8.42
N VAL A 340 -6.29 3.30 8.11
CA VAL A 340 -6.09 2.65 6.81
C VAL A 340 -7.35 1.92 6.36
N GLY A 341 -7.37 1.42 5.12
CA GLY A 341 -8.53 0.71 4.56
C GLY A 341 -8.85 -0.56 5.36
N ILE A 342 -10.12 -0.76 5.69
CA ILE A 342 -10.70 -1.94 6.32
C ILE A 342 -11.94 -2.39 5.55
N GLN A 343 -12.35 -3.64 5.71
CA GLN A 343 -13.66 -4.11 5.25
C GLN A 343 -14.53 -4.45 6.45
N VAL A 344 -15.81 -4.05 6.41
CA VAL A 344 -16.77 -4.28 7.48
C VAL A 344 -17.91 -5.15 6.95
N PHE A 345 -18.27 -6.16 7.73
CA PHE A 345 -19.40 -7.04 7.45
C PHE A 345 -20.40 -6.99 8.58
N PHE A 346 -21.65 -7.26 8.25
CA PHE A 346 -22.77 -7.42 9.16
C PHE A 346 -23.34 -8.82 9.04
N PHE A 347 -23.54 -9.45 10.19
CA PHE A 347 -24.12 -10.77 10.31
C PHE A 347 -25.37 -10.63 11.18
N GLY A 348 -26.53 -10.67 10.51
CA GLY A 348 -27.82 -10.77 11.17
C GLY A 348 -27.90 -12.15 11.81
N THR A 349 -28.06 -12.22 13.12
CA THR A 349 -27.90 -13.49 13.85
C THR A 349 -29.18 -14.31 13.90
N GLY A 350 -30.20 -13.95 13.14
CA GLY A 350 -31.54 -14.52 13.25
C GLY A 350 -32.26 -14.11 14.54
N GLY A 351 -33.57 -14.32 14.58
CA GLY A 351 -34.40 -13.92 15.70
C GLY A 351 -35.88 -14.23 15.51
N ILE A 352 -36.68 -13.77 16.47
CA ILE A 352 -38.13 -13.92 16.46
C ILE A 352 -38.76 -12.53 16.51
N ARG A 353 -39.62 -12.23 15.54
CA ARG A 353 -40.45 -11.03 15.51
C ARG A 353 -41.92 -11.42 15.48
N SER A 354 -42.61 -11.18 16.59
CA SER A 354 -43.98 -11.69 16.80
C SER A 354 -43.98 -13.21 16.60
N ASP A 355 -44.69 -13.75 15.61
CA ASP A 355 -44.72 -15.19 15.31
C ASP A 355 -43.77 -15.61 14.17
N LEU A 356 -43.03 -14.66 13.58
CA LEU A 356 -42.09 -14.91 12.49
C LEU A 356 -40.71 -15.26 13.05
N THR A 357 -40.23 -16.48 12.81
CA THR A 357 -38.83 -16.83 13.07
C THR A 357 -38.02 -16.56 11.82
N PHE A 358 -36.99 -15.73 11.88
CA PHE A 358 -36.10 -15.47 10.74
C PHE A 358 -34.70 -15.97 11.05
N ASP A 359 -34.06 -16.56 10.05
CA ASP A 359 -32.73 -17.16 10.19
C ASP A 359 -31.62 -16.14 9.90
N PRO A 360 -30.33 -16.49 10.09
CA PRO A 360 -29.23 -15.56 9.88
C PRO A 360 -29.09 -15.05 8.44
N PHE A 361 -28.46 -13.89 8.25
CA PHE A 361 -28.06 -13.38 6.93
C PHE A 361 -26.71 -12.68 7.01
N PHE A 362 -26.07 -12.47 5.87
CA PHE A 362 -24.73 -11.88 5.80
C PHE A 362 -24.68 -10.76 4.77
N SER A 363 -24.02 -9.66 5.10
CA SER A 363 -23.86 -8.56 4.16
C SER A 363 -22.59 -7.76 4.41
N SER A 364 -22.00 -7.27 3.33
CA SER A 364 -20.97 -6.24 3.38
C SER A 364 -21.56 -4.86 3.72
N ILE A 365 -20.87 -4.12 4.58
CA ILE A 365 -21.22 -2.74 4.90
C ILE A 365 -20.37 -1.81 4.02
N PRO A 366 -20.98 -0.98 3.15
CA PRO A 366 -20.24 -0.06 2.30
C PRO A 366 -19.60 1.06 3.14
N GLY A 367 -18.40 1.46 2.75
CA GLY A 367 -17.72 2.60 3.38
C GLY A 367 -18.39 3.92 2.98
N VAL A 368 -18.31 4.94 3.82
CA VAL A 368 -18.97 6.24 3.59
C VAL A 368 -18.54 6.90 2.27
N LEU A 369 -17.29 6.70 1.84
CA LEU A 369 -16.79 7.21 0.56
C LEU A 369 -17.32 6.46 -0.67
N SER A 370 -17.94 5.29 -0.49
CA SER A 370 -18.60 4.53 -1.56
C SER A 370 -20.10 4.83 -1.68
N TYR A 371 -20.60 5.79 -0.91
CA TYR A 371 -22.01 6.17 -0.96
C TYR A 371 -22.34 6.85 -2.29
N CYS A 372 -23.54 6.57 -2.80
CA CYS A 372 -24.01 7.02 -4.11
C CYS A 372 -25.28 7.86 -3.98
N THR A 373 -25.61 8.56 -5.05
CA THR A 373 -26.84 9.36 -5.15
C THR A 373 -27.99 8.60 -5.77
N SER A 374 -27.72 7.47 -6.42
CA SER A 374 -28.73 6.59 -6.98
C SER A 374 -28.37 5.13 -6.74
N TYR A 375 -29.36 4.37 -6.28
CA TYR A 375 -29.25 2.95 -6.02
C TYR A 375 -30.41 2.17 -6.64
N SER A 376 -30.11 0.98 -7.16
CA SER A 376 -31.10 -0.06 -7.46
C SER A 376 -31.22 -1.00 -6.29
N LEU A 377 -32.47 -1.35 -5.99
CA LEU A 377 -32.87 -2.30 -4.95
C LEU A 377 -33.71 -3.37 -5.61
N HIS A 378 -33.60 -4.61 -5.13
CA HIS A 378 -34.52 -5.67 -5.52
C HIS A 378 -35.00 -6.41 -4.28
N SER A 379 -36.28 -6.23 -3.95
CA SER A 379 -36.93 -6.92 -2.84
C SER A 379 -37.32 -8.34 -3.25
N GLN A 380 -37.30 -9.28 -2.31
CA GLN A 380 -37.61 -10.68 -2.59
C GLN A 380 -39.08 -10.98 -2.29
N MET A 381 -39.75 -11.64 -3.22
CA MET A 381 -41.16 -12.02 -3.07
C MET A 381 -41.34 -12.96 -1.88
N GLY A 382 -42.32 -12.66 -1.03
CA GLY A 382 -42.64 -13.47 0.16
C GLY A 382 -41.79 -13.16 1.39
N PHE A 383 -40.78 -12.31 1.27
CA PHE A 383 -40.03 -11.75 2.41
C PHE A 383 -40.68 -10.45 2.86
N GLU A 384 -40.60 -10.14 4.14
CA GLU A 384 -40.79 -8.77 4.59
C GLU A 384 -39.50 -8.00 4.33
N ASN A 385 -39.54 -7.07 3.37
CA ASN A 385 -38.34 -6.42 2.83
C ASN A 385 -38.14 -5.02 3.44
N TYR A 386 -36.87 -4.63 3.57
CA TYR A 386 -36.43 -3.38 4.20
C TYR A 386 -35.28 -2.73 3.44
N ALA A 387 -35.29 -1.41 3.40
CA ALA A 387 -34.16 -0.59 3.04
C ALA A 387 -33.61 0.12 4.29
N LEU A 388 -32.34 -0.08 4.60
CA LEU A 388 -31.64 0.70 5.62
C LEU A 388 -30.87 1.84 4.96
N ILE A 389 -31.17 3.07 5.36
CA ILE A 389 -30.70 4.28 4.71
C ILE A 389 -29.84 5.07 5.68
N VAL A 390 -28.65 5.50 5.25
CA VAL A 390 -27.78 6.42 6.02
C VAL A 390 -27.48 7.64 5.17
N ALA A 391 -27.81 8.83 5.64
CA ALA A 391 -27.59 10.06 4.89
C ALA A 391 -27.12 11.19 5.80
N LYS A 392 -26.48 12.21 5.23
CA LYS A 392 -26.24 13.45 5.98
C LYS A 392 -27.57 13.97 6.49
N THR A 393 -27.64 14.39 7.76
CA THR A 393 -28.89 14.81 8.40
C THR A 393 -29.61 15.89 7.58
N VAL A 394 -28.84 16.84 7.03
CA VAL A 394 -29.32 17.94 6.17
C VAL A 394 -29.85 17.51 4.81
N ALA A 395 -29.56 16.29 4.36
CA ALA A 395 -29.95 15.75 3.05
C ALA A 395 -31.11 14.74 3.13
N THR A 396 -31.56 14.39 4.33
CA THR A 396 -32.56 13.33 4.56
C THR A 396 -33.91 13.58 3.85
N SER A 397 -34.34 14.83 3.76
CA SER A 397 -35.60 15.22 3.12
C SER A 397 -35.59 15.07 1.58
N GLY A 398 -34.41 14.98 0.96
CA GLY A 398 -34.27 14.88 -0.49
C GLY A 398 -34.23 13.45 -1.03
N ILE A 399 -34.34 12.43 -0.16
CA ILE A 399 -34.31 11.03 -0.58
C ILE A 399 -35.70 10.61 -1.06
N ALA A 400 -35.74 10.04 -2.25
CA ALA A 400 -36.95 9.57 -2.93
C ALA A 400 -36.82 8.11 -3.34
N MET A 401 -37.94 7.38 -3.33
CA MET A 401 -38.11 6.05 -3.92
C MET A 401 -38.96 6.17 -5.18
N ASP A 402 -38.47 5.63 -6.29
CA ASP A 402 -39.17 5.61 -7.58
C ASP A 402 -39.68 7.01 -7.99
N GLY A 403 -38.89 8.05 -7.69
CA GLY A 403 -39.23 9.45 -7.97
C GLY A 403 -40.18 10.12 -6.95
N HIS A 404 -40.61 9.41 -5.91
CA HIS A 404 -41.53 9.93 -4.89
C HIS A 404 -40.84 10.06 -3.53
N SER A 405 -41.13 11.13 -2.80
CA SER A 405 -40.61 11.31 -1.44
C SER A 405 -41.02 10.15 -0.52
N LEU A 406 -40.13 9.73 0.37
CA LEU A 406 -40.42 8.63 1.29
C LEU A 406 -41.49 9.04 2.32
N ALA A 407 -42.66 8.40 2.27
CA ALA A 407 -43.73 8.61 3.25
C ALA A 407 -43.49 7.81 4.54
N GLY A 408 -43.83 8.38 5.70
CA GLY A 408 -43.80 7.66 6.98
C GLY A 408 -42.40 7.34 7.52
N VAL A 409 -41.35 8.02 7.03
CA VAL A 409 -39.96 7.79 7.46
C VAL A 409 -39.64 8.58 8.72
N SER A 410 -39.09 7.90 9.72
CA SER A 410 -38.53 8.51 10.93
C SER A 410 -37.02 8.47 10.89
N TRP A 411 -36.39 9.64 10.77
CA TRP A 411 -34.94 9.79 10.74
C TRP A 411 -34.37 9.87 12.14
N ARG A 412 -33.39 9.01 12.44
CA ARG A 412 -32.71 8.94 13.73
C ARG A 412 -31.28 9.46 13.60
N PRO A 413 -30.85 10.48 14.35
CA PRO A 413 -29.48 10.97 14.28
C PRO A 413 -28.49 9.91 14.78
N ILE A 414 -27.30 9.86 14.19
CA ILE A 414 -26.19 9.03 14.65
C ILE A 414 -25.28 9.91 15.53
N PRO A 415 -25.21 9.66 16.86
CA PRO A 415 -24.51 10.55 17.79
C PRO A 415 -23.05 10.79 17.42
N GLY A 416 -22.59 12.04 17.58
CA GLY A 416 -21.22 12.44 17.27
C GLY A 416 -20.91 12.54 15.77
N THR A 417 -21.93 12.45 14.91
CA THR A 417 -21.78 12.56 13.46
C THR A 417 -22.82 13.51 12.86
N GLY A 418 -22.58 13.99 11.64
CA GLY A 418 -23.55 14.76 10.86
C GLY A 418 -24.52 13.90 10.04
N TYR A 419 -24.69 12.63 10.40
CA TYR A 419 -25.50 11.66 9.68
C TYR A 419 -26.72 11.22 10.49
N SER A 420 -27.78 10.89 9.78
CA SER A 420 -28.98 10.25 10.29
C SER A 420 -29.25 8.97 9.51
N TRP A 421 -29.99 8.06 10.12
CA TRP A 421 -30.40 6.82 9.48
C TRP A 421 -31.89 6.56 9.62
N SER A 422 -32.42 5.71 8.75
CA SER A 422 -33.77 5.19 8.87
C SER A 422 -33.89 3.78 8.32
N GLU A 423 -34.94 3.08 8.76
CA GLU A 423 -35.35 1.77 8.26
C GLU A 423 -36.68 1.95 7.55
N TYR A 424 -36.72 1.65 6.26
CA TYR A 424 -37.89 1.82 5.41
C TYR A 424 -38.45 0.46 4.98
N ARG A 425 -39.74 0.24 5.19
CA ARG A 425 -40.42 -1.03 4.88
C ARG A 425 -40.88 -1.04 3.42
N LEU A 426 -40.43 -2.03 2.66
CA LEU A 426 -40.75 -2.24 1.24
C LEU A 426 -41.92 -3.21 1.01
N GLY A 427 -42.35 -3.94 2.06
CA GLY A 427 -43.46 -4.89 1.96
C GLY A 427 -43.03 -6.27 1.40
N LYS A 428 -43.99 -7.04 0.88
CA LYS A 428 -43.81 -8.46 0.51
C LYS A 428 -43.88 -8.78 -0.98
N ASP A 429 -44.19 -7.78 -1.81
CA ASP A 429 -44.62 -8.00 -3.19
C ASP A 429 -43.47 -8.30 -4.16
N GLY A 430 -42.21 -8.20 -3.71
CA GLY A 430 -41.03 -8.58 -4.50
C GLY A 430 -40.90 -7.79 -5.79
N SER A 431 -40.30 -6.61 -5.71
CA SER A 431 -40.17 -5.68 -6.82
C SER A 431 -38.81 -4.95 -6.84
N ALA A 432 -38.45 -4.48 -8.03
CA ALA A 432 -37.29 -3.62 -8.23
C ALA A 432 -37.67 -2.17 -7.93
N HIS A 433 -36.82 -1.48 -7.18
CA HIS A 433 -36.98 -0.07 -6.87
C HIS A 433 -35.70 0.71 -7.17
N THR A 434 -35.85 2.01 -7.36
CA THR A 434 -34.74 2.95 -7.45
C THR A 434 -34.85 3.99 -6.34
N MET A 435 -33.81 4.09 -5.52
CA MET A 435 -33.72 5.12 -4.48
C MET A 435 -32.71 6.17 -4.89
N THR A 436 -33.11 7.45 -4.84
CA THR A 436 -32.31 8.56 -5.34
C THR A 436 -32.29 9.76 -4.42
N HIS A 437 -31.23 10.55 -4.53
CA HIS A 437 -31.14 11.91 -4.04
C HIS A 437 -30.49 12.77 -5.13
N HIS A 438 -30.94 14.02 -5.30
CA HIS A 438 -30.49 14.88 -6.41
C HIS A 438 -28.98 15.17 -6.42
N SER A 439 -28.37 15.41 -5.25
CA SER A 439 -26.94 15.81 -5.16
C SER A 439 -26.13 15.18 -4.02
N SER A 440 -26.73 14.91 -2.86
CA SER A 440 -26.04 14.29 -1.72
C SER A 440 -25.98 12.76 -1.83
N PRO A 441 -24.79 12.14 -1.68
CA PRO A 441 -24.68 10.70 -1.54
C PRO A 441 -25.24 10.21 -0.21
N PHE A 442 -25.72 8.97 -0.19
CA PHE A 442 -26.23 8.27 0.98
C PHE A 442 -25.83 6.79 0.89
N GLY A 443 -25.84 6.08 2.02
CA GLY A 443 -25.61 4.65 2.10
C GLY A 443 -26.92 3.89 2.10
N LEU A 444 -26.93 2.72 1.49
CA LEU A 444 -28.13 1.91 1.34
C LEU A 444 -27.82 0.41 1.49
N LEU A 445 -28.59 -0.26 2.32
CA LEU A 445 -28.62 -1.73 2.43
C LEU A 445 -30.03 -2.23 2.15
N ASN A 446 -30.13 -3.40 1.55
CA ASN A 446 -31.36 -4.10 1.25
C ASN A 446 -31.35 -5.42 2.00
N LEU A 447 -32.37 -5.65 2.82
CA LEU A 447 -32.49 -6.88 3.58
C LEU A 447 -33.94 -7.34 3.61
N GLY A 448 -34.16 -8.61 3.90
CA GLY A 448 -35.51 -9.13 4.07
C GLY A 448 -35.54 -10.32 4.99
N ILE A 449 -36.66 -10.50 5.69
CA ILE A 449 -36.88 -11.62 6.59
C ILE A 449 -38.15 -12.39 6.22
N ALA A 450 -38.10 -13.71 6.31
CA ALA A 450 -39.23 -14.60 6.10
C ALA A 450 -39.18 -15.76 7.11
N GLU A 451 -40.19 -16.61 7.10
CA GLU A 451 -40.26 -17.75 8.01
C GLU A 451 -39.10 -18.72 7.72
N ARG A 452 -38.21 -18.87 8.69
CA ARG A 452 -36.95 -19.60 8.63
C ARG A 452 -36.12 -19.21 7.41
N ASN A 453 -36.00 -17.91 7.16
CA ASN A 453 -35.17 -17.39 6.07
C ASN A 453 -34.87 -15.89 6.27
N ALA A 454 -33.75 -15.42 5.75
CA ALA A 454 -33.44 -13.99 5.65
C ALA A 454 -32.40 -13.76 4.56
N TYR A 455 -32.31 -12.56 4.01
CA TYR A 455 -31.22 -12.18 3.12
C TYR A 455 -30.73 -10.76 3.46
N GLY A 456 -29.49 -10.46 3.09
CA GLY A 456 -28.96 -9.10 3.21
C GLY A 456 -27.96 -8.80 2.10
N THR A 457 -28.02 -7.60 1.55
CA THR A 457 -27.08 -7.14 0.53
C THR A 457 -26.96 -5.63 0.53
N THR A 458 -25.92 -5.10 -0.11
CA THR A 458 -25.80 -3.66 -0.32
C THR A 458 -26.72 -3.20 -1.44
N GLY A 459 -27.19 -1.94 -1.39
CA GLY A 459 -27.85 -1.32 -2.53
C GLY A 459 -26.89 -1.23 -3.72
N LEU A 460 -27.36 -1.52 -4.93
CA LEU A 460 -26.52 -1.46 -6.12
C LEU A 460 -26.40 -0.01 -6.61
N CYS A 461 -25.22 0.59 -6.47
CA CYS A 461 -24.98 1.96 -6.92
C CYS A 461 -25.11 2.06 -8.45
N GLN A 462 -26.11 2.81 -8.94
CA GLN A 462 -26.43 2.97 -10.38
C GLN A 462 -25.62 4.09 -11.03
N SER A 463 -25.49 5.19 -10.29
CA SER A 463 -24.71 6.34 -10.65
C SER A 463 -24.09 6.86 -9.36
N GLY A 464 -22.77 6.80 -9.25
CA GLY A 464 -22.15 7.96 -8.63
C GLY A 464 -22.53 9.13 -9.53
N ILE A 465 -23.19 10.16 -8.99
CA ILE A 465 -22.72 11.49 -9.38
C ILE A 465 -21.20 11.36 -9.29
N GLU A 466 -20.47 11.56 -10.38
CA GLU A 466 -19.11 12.08 -10.22
C GLU A 466 -19.32 13.24 -9.27
N PRO A 467 -18.99 13.10 -7.96
CA PRO A 467 -18.91 14.34 -7.25
C PRO A 467 -17.84 15.07 -8.07
N SER A 468 -18.09 16.32 -8.42
CA SER A 468 -16.98 17.25 -8.43
C SER A 468 -16.41 17.34 -6.99
N VAL A 469 -16.05 16.21 -6.38
CA VAL A 469 -14.76 16.07 -5.73
C VAL A 469 -13.84 16.48 -6.87
N PRO A 470 -13.16 17.64 -6.77
CA PRO A 470 -12.12 17.93 -7.75
C PRO A 470 -11.33 16.66 -7.85
N GLN A 471 -11.27 16.04 -9.05
CA GLN A 471 -10.50 14.81 -9.25
C GLN A 471 -9.23 15.01 -8.44
N PRO A 472 -8.93 14.11 -7.50
CA PRO A 472 -7.89 14.39 -6.54
C PRO A 472 -6.66 14.66 -7.40
N SER A 473 -6.25 15.92 -7.39
CA SER A 473 -5.42 16.53 -8.42
C SER A 473 -4.42 17.35 -7.68
N CYS A 474 -3.37 17.70 -8.37
CA CYS A 474 -2.36 18.54 -7.78
C CYS A 474 -2.82 19.93 -7.40
N SER A 475 -4.00 20.37 -7.86
CA SER A 475 -4.67 21.58 -7.36
C SER A 475 -5.34 21.39 -5.99
N SER A 476 -5.58 20.16 -5.55
CA SER A 476 -6.29 19.84 -4.30
C SER A 476 -5.38 19.72 -3.07
N ILE A 477 -4.06 19.66 -3.27
CA ILE A 477 -3.05 19.62 -2.20
C ILE A 477 -2.00 20.69 -2.46
N GLN A 478 -1.50 21.30 -1.40
CA GLN A 478 -0.37 22.22 -1.47
C GLN A 478 0.87 21.48 -0.98
N CYS A 479 1.82 21.25 -1.89
CA CYS A 479 3.10 20.64 -1.56
C CYS A 479 4.11 21.67 -1.06
N ARG A 480 5.17 21.19 -0.41
CA ARG A 480 6.30 22.05 -0.02
C ARG A 480 6.98 22.65 -1.25
N LYS A 481 7.72 23.74 -1.05
CA LYS A 481 8.42 24.51 -2.10
C LYS A 481 9.23 23.62 -3.07
N THR A 482 9.90 22.60 -2.52
CA THR A 482 10.80 21.67 -3.22
C THR A 482 10.18 20.30 -3.49
N GLU A 483 8.85 20.20 -3.37
CA GLU A 483 8.06 19.05 -3.78
C GLU A 483 7.29 19.38 -5.05
N SER A 484 6.94 18.34 -5.79
CA SER A 484 5.97 18.39 -6.87
C SER A 484 4.84 17.46 -6.49
N CYS A 485 3.59 17.92 -6.60
CA CYS A 485 2.51 16.97 -6.56
C CYS A 485 2.59 16.09 -7.82
N GLN A 486 2.48 14.79 -7.60
CA GLN A 486 2.37 13.78 -8.64
C GLN A 486 1.15 12.92 -8.36
N MET A 487 0.52 12.45 -9.42
CA MET A 487 -0.57 11.47 -9.32
C MET A 487 0.04 10.08 -9.15
N VAL A 488 0.06 9.58 -7.92
CA VAL A 488 0.61 8.26 -7.57
C VAL A 488 -0.54 7.34 -7.17
N HIS A 489 -0.72 6.23 -7.89
CA HIS A 489 -1.85 5.30 -7.72
C HIS A 489 -3.23 6.00 -7.72
N GLY A 490 -3.39 7.04 -8.54
CA GLY A 490 -4.63 7.81 -8.65
C GLY A 490 -4.80 8.90 -7.58
N GLN A 491 -3.95 8.99 -6.56
CA GLN A 491 -4.03 10.04 -5.54
C GLN A 491 -2.94 11.10 -5.73
N PRO A 492 -3.23 12.39 -5.46
CA PRO A 492 -2.23 13.43 -5.47
C PRO A 492 -1.33 13.22 -4.25
N GLN A 493 -0.05 13.03 -4.50
CA GLN A 493 0.97 12.84 -3.47
C GLN A 493 2.08 13.86 -3.71
N CYS A 494 2.54 14.52 -2.65
CA CYS A 494 3.72 15.36 -2.73
C CYS A 494 4.96 14.48 -2.78
N VAL A 495 5.68 14.56 -3.90
CA VAL A 495 6.92 13.82 -4.15
C VAL A 495 8.05 14.83 -4.23
N ALA A 496 9.17 14.53 -3.58
CA ALA A 496 10.37 15.34 -3.65
C ALA A 496 10.83 15.53 -5.10
N ARG A 497 11.22 16.75 -5.48
CA ARG A 497 11.72 17.01 -6.84
C ARG A 497 13.10 16.42 -7.08
N SER A 498 13.90 16.29 -6.03
CA SER A 498 15.27 15.78 -6.10
C SER A 498 15.71 15.22 -4.73
N ALA A 499 16.95 14.77 -4.67
CA ALA A 499 17.65 14.46 -3.43
C ALA A 499 19.07 15.03 -3.51
N ALA A 500 19.64 15.36 -2.37
CA ALA A 500 21.03 15.80 -2.27
C ALA A 500 21.80 14.89 -1.32
N THR A 501 23.09 14.78 -1.58
CA THR A 501 24.02 13.97 -0.77
C THR A 501 25.09 14.89 -0.21
N CYS A 502 25.14 14.96 1.11
CA CYS A 502 26.30 15.45 1.85
C CYS A 502 27.21 14.27 2.17
N TRP A 503 28.52 14.51 2.23
CA TRP A 503 29.46 13.48 2.65
C TRP A 503 30.60 14.06 3.48
N ALA A 504 31.15 13.22 4.34
CA ALA A 504 32.42 13.45 5.00
C ALA A 504 33.34 12.26 4.69
N LEU A 505 34.50 12.57 4.11
CA LEU A 505 35.50 11.61 3.69
C LEU A 505 36.77 11.83 4.52
N GLY A 506 36.90 11.05 5.59
CA GLY A 506 37.91 11.26 6.61
C GLY A 506 37.66 12.56 7.39
N ASP A 507 38.73 13.09 7.98
CA ASP A 507 38.91 14.50 8.31
C ASP A 507 40.22 14.91 7.60
N PRO A 508 40.20 15.97 6.76
CA PRO A 508 39.28 17.10 6.89
C PRO A 508 38.16 17.22 5.86
N HIS A 509 37.99 16.34 4.89
CA HIS A 509 37.18 16.67 3.69
C HIS A 509 35.66 16.51 3.89
N TYR A 510 34.93 17.61 3.80
CA TYR A 510 33.45 17.65 3.82
C TYR A 510 32.91 18.27 2.54
N GLN A 511 31.70 17.85 2.17
CA GLN A 511 30.89 18.54 1.18
C GLN A 511 29.44 18.60 1.66
N THR A 512 28.88 19.81 1.67
CA THR A 512 27.48 20.07 2.04
C THR A 512 26.49 19.57 1.00
N PHE A 513 25.19 19.63 1.31
CA PHE A 513 24.12 19.35 0.36
C PHE A 513 24.14 20.26 -0.87
N ASP A 514 24.56 21.53 -0.69
CA ASP A 514 24.65 22.54 -1.76
C ASP A 514 26.03 22.58 -2.44
N LYS A 515 26.84 21.56 -2.17
CA LYS A 515 28.15 21.30 -2.79
C LYS A 515 29.26 22.25 -2.35
N GLN A 516 29.10 22.96 -1.24
CA GLN A 516 30.19 23.70 -0.60
C GLN A 516 31.20 22.69 -0.02
N ALA A 517 32.40 22.68 -0.59
CA ALA A 517 33.50 21.85 -0.15
C ALA A 517 34.38 22.58 0.86
N TYR A 518 34.79 21.91 1.93
CA TYR A 518 35.66 22.52 2.92
C TYR A 518 36.41 21.48 3.76
N ASN A 519 37.44 21.98 4.44
CA ASN A 519 38.31 21.19 5.29
C ASN A 519 38.10 21.55 6.76
N LEU A 520 37.64 20.60 7.57
CA LEU A 520 37.49 20.74 9.02
C LEU A 520 38.35 19.72 9.76
N MET A 521 39.40 20.24 10.40
CA MET A 521 40.30 19.50 11.29
C MET A 521 39.74 19.45 12.71
N GLY A 522 39.55 18.25 13.27
CA GLY A 522 39.16 18.10 14.66
C GLY A 522 38.70 16.69 15.02
N THR A 523 38.92 16.30 16.28
CA THR A 523 38.76 14.91 16.76
C THR A 523 37.52 14.73 17.64
N CYS A 524 36.59 15.67 17.59
CA CYS A 524 35.39 15.66 18.42
C CYS A 524 34.22 14.97 17.71
N THR A 525 33.09 14.86 18.41
CA THR A 525 31.82 14.50 17.80
C THR A 525 31.14 15.75 17.25
N TYR A 526 30.74 15.72 15.99
CA TYR A 526 30.10 16.85 15.32
C TYR A 526 28.71 16.46 14.78
N THR A 527 27.80 17.43 14.78
CA THR A 527 26.51 17.30 14.10
C THR A 527 26.72 17.41 12.59
N LEU A 528 26.51 16.31 11.86
CA LEU A 528 26.56 16.35 10.39
C LEU A 528 25.29 16.97 9.82
N ALA A 529 24.14 16.39 10.17
CA ALA A 529 22.85 16.90 9.74
C ALA A 529 21.80 16.56 10.79
N LYS A 530 20.93 17.51 11.10
CA LYS A 530 19.71 17.28 11.89
C LYS A 530 18.57 18.12 11.35
N THR A 531 17.34 17.70 11.63
CA THR A 531 16.16 18.53 11.39
C THR A 531 16.17 19.72 12.36
N CYS A 532 16.03 20.95 11.85
CA CYS A 532 16.01 22.16 12.66
C CYS A 532 15.23 23.34 12.04
N GLY A 533 14.56 23.10 10.92
CA GLY A 533 13.71 24.11 10.31
C GLY A 533 12.38 24.32 11.03
N PRO A 534 11.61 25.34 10.60
CA PRO A 534 10.32 25.67 11.18
C PRO A 534 9.22 24.64 10.85
N ASP A 535 9.42 23.76 9.85
CA ASP A 535 8.44 22.75 9.48
C ASP A 535 8.44 21.55 10.43
N MET A 536 7.60 21.64 11.45
CA MET A 536 7.39 20.59 12.46
C MET A 536 6.73 19.31 11.91
N THR A 537 6.28 19.30 10.65
CA THR A 537 5.67 18.11 10.02
C THR A 537 6.70 17.15 9.44
N LEU A 538 7.96 17.59 9.28
CA LEU A 538 9.06 16.74 8.83
C LEU A 538 9.55 15.82 9.97
N PRO A 539 9.87 14.54 9.66
CA PRO A 539 10.46 13.65 10.65
C PRO A 539 11.75 14.22 11.25
N ALA A 540 11.85 14.16 12.58
CA ALA A 540 13.07 14.53 13.29
C ALA A 540 14.13 13.43 13.12
N PHE A 541 15.33 13.84 12.71
CA PHE A 541 16.52 12.99 12.74
C PHE A 541 17.74 13.79 13.17
N HIS A 542 18.78 13.08 13.62
CA HIS A 542 20.08 13.66 13.92
C HIS A 542 21.18 12.66 13.59
N VAL A 543 22.04 13.03 12.64
CA VAL A 543 23.25 12.30 12.26
C VAL A 543 24.45 13.05 12.81
N ALA A 544 25.25 12.35 13.60
CA ALA A 544 26.51 12.84 14.13
C ALA A 544 27.65 11.87 13.81
N ALA A 545 28.85 12.41 13.64
CA ALA A 545 30.05 11.61 13.45
C ALA A 545 31.13 12.06 14.42
N LYS A 546 31.85 11.09 14.99
CA LYS A 546 33.04 11.31 15.80
C LYS A 546 34.27 11.03 14.97
N ASN A 547 35.23 11.93 15.01
CA ASN A 547 36.52 11.71 14.38
C ASN A 547 37.58 11.29 15.41
N GLU A 548 38.55 10.49 15.02
CA GLU A 548 39.66 10.03 15.86
C GLU A 548 41.00 10.20 15.12
N ILE A 549 42.08 10.47 15.86
CA ILE A 549 43.44 10.44 15.29
C ILE A 549 43.85 8.98 15.05
N ARG A 550 44.41 8.69 13.87
CA ARG A 550 44.95 7.37 13.54
C ARG A 550 46.46 7.44 13.31
N GLY A 551 47.22 6.98 14.28
CA GLY A 551 48.68 6.92 14.17
C GLY A 551 49.33 8.31 14.28
N ARG A 552 49.59 8.99 13.14
CA ARG A 552 50.22 10.33 13.14
C ARG A 552 49.18 11.41 13.47
N LEU A 553 49.60 12.42 14.25
CA LEU A 553 48.76 13.51 14.79
C LEU A 553 48.16 14.48 13.74
N SER A 554 48.45 14.29 12.45
CA SER A 554 48.20 15.32 11.42
C SER A 554 46.84 15.23 10.72
N VAL A 555 46.06 14.18 10.94
CA VAL A 555 44.77 13.92 10.26
C VAL A 555 43.94 12.95 11.09
N SER A 556 42.62 13.14 11.06
CA SER A 556 41.68 12.34 11.84
C SER A 556 40.67 11.65 10.91
N TYR A 557 39.91 10.69 11.43
CA TYR A 557 38.99 9.89 10.63
C TYR A 557 37.74 9.54 11.42
N ILE A 558 36.62 9.41 10.73
CA ILE A 558 35.36 8.95 11.33
C ILE A 558 35.55 7.60 12.02
N SER A 559 35.32 7.55 13.32
CA SER A 559 35.44 6.38 14.19
C SER A 559 34.09 5.84 14.64
N LEU A 560 33.08 6.70 14.68
CA LEU A 560 31.74 6.40 15.13
C LEU A 560 30.73 7.26 14.38
N VAL A 561 29.69 6.64 13.84
CA VAL A 561 28.50 7.32 13.32
C VAL A 561 27.34 7.07 14.25
N LYS A 562 26.65 8.14 14.68
CA LYS A 562 25.43 8.09 15.48
C LYS A 562 24.26 8.59 14.66
N VAL A 563 23.18 7.83 14.62
CA VAL A 563 21.92 8.21 13.96
C VAL A 563 20.79 8.08 14.98
N GLN A 564 20.14 9.21 15.25
CA GLN A 564 18.95 9.29 16.08
C GLN A 564 17.75 9.53 15.19
N VAL A 565 16.80 8.59 15.16
CA VAL A 565 15.60 8.67 14.33
C VAL A 565 14.50 7.78 14.92
N TYR A 566 13.25 8.23 14.88
CA TYR A 566 12.10 7.48 15.43
C TYR A 566 12.23 7.04 16.89
N GLY A 567 13.00 7.80 17.69
CA GLY A 567 13.28 7.47 19.09
C GLY A 567 14.32 6.37 19.30
N TYR A 568 14.98 5.89 18.24
CA TYR A 568 16.11 4.97 18.32
C TYR A 568 17.43 5.73 18.30
N ASP A 569 18.38 5.33 19.14
CA ASP A 569 19.78 5.73 19.07
C ASP A 569 20.59 4.59 18.42
N ILE A 570 21.08 4.82 17.20
CA ILE A 570 21.88 3.86 16.45
C ILE A 570 23.32 4.34 16.45
N SER A 571 24.22 3.50 16.95
CA SER A 571 25.66 3.76 17.00
C SER A 571 26.42 2.71 16.19
N ILE A 572 27.17 3.16 15.19
CA ILE A 572 27.97 2.33 14.30
C ILE A 572 29.45 2.60 14.54
N ALA A 573 30.11 1.68 15.24
CA ALA A 573 31.53 1.79 15.52
C ALA A 573 32.37 1.25 14.36
N ARG A 574 33.51 1.90 14.11
CA ARG A 574 34.52 1.44 13.16
C ARG A 574 34.91 -0.02 13.38
N LYS A 575 35.19 -0.74 12.28
CA LYS A 575 35.67 -2.14 12.26
C LYS A 575 34.79 -3.18 12.97
N GLU A 576 33.61 -2.80 13.47
CA GLU A 576 32.61 -3.75 13.98
C GLU A 576 31.70 -4.23 12.84
N TYR A 577 32.28 -4.73 11.74
CA TYR A 577 31.54 -5.10 10.52
C TYR A 577 30.32 -5.97 10.80
N GLY A 578 29.15 -5.55 10.30
CA GLY A 578 27.88 -6.26 10.45
C GLY A 578 27.25 -6.18 11.85
N LEU A 579 27.88 -5.46 12.79
CA LEU A 579 27.41 -5.25 14.16
C LEU A 579 27.16 -3.77 14.45
N VAL A 580 25.97 -3.47 14.95
CA VAL A 580 25.56 -2.11 15.35
C VAL A 580 25.04 -2.11 16.78
N ARG A 581 25.02 -0.94 17.42
CA ARG A 581 24.31 -0.75 18.69
C ARG A 581 23.00 -0.01 18.42
N VAL A 582 21.88 -0.58 18.85
CA VAL A 582 20.56 0.05 18.84
C VAL A 582 20.16 0.24 20.30
N ASN A 583 19.95 1.49 20.73
CA ASN A 583 19.70 1.85 22.13
C ASN A 583 20.74 1.24 23.08
N ASN A 584 22.02 1.37 22.71
CA ASN A 584 23.17 0.80 23.42
C ASN A 584 23.23 -0.75 23.46
N GLN A 585 22.33 -1.46 22.77
CA GLN A 585 22.33 -2.92 22.68
C GLN A 585 22.91 -3.41 21.34
N ARG A 586 23.89 -4.32 21.39
CA ARG A 586 24.52 -4.90 20.19
C ARG A 586 23.53 -5.77 19.40
N SER A 587 23.46 -5.53 18.10
CA SER A 587 22.59 -6.21 17.15
C SER A 587 23.32 -6.51 15.83
N ARG A 588 22.99 -7.61 15.16
CA ARG A 588 23.57 -8.01 13.86
C ARG A 588 22.67 -7.60 12.71
N LEU A 589 23.28 -7.15 11.60
CA LEU A 589 22.55 -6.83 10.36
C LEU A 589 22.09 -8.10 9.61
N PRO A 590 20.99 -8.04 8.85
CA PRO A 590 20.08 -6.90 8.67
C PRO A 590 19.08 -6.76 9.82
N ILE A 591 18.66 -5.52 10.10
CA ILE A 591 17.69 -5.17 11.15
C ILE A 591 16.58 -4.32 10.52
N SER A 592 15.33 -4.61 10.88
CA SER A 592 14.18 -3.76 10.58
C SER A 592 13.56 -3.30 11.89
N LEU A 593 13.42 -1.99 12.06
CA LEU A 593 12.89 -1.32 13.25
C LEU A 593 11.68 -0.48 12.87
N HIS A 594 10.97 0.04 13.88
CA HIS A 594 9.85 0.97 13.72
C HIS A 594 8.82 0.51 12.67
N GLU A 595 8.22 -0.68 12.85
CA GLU A 595 7.19 -1.21 11.94
C GLU A 595 7.63 -1.28 10.46
N ARG A 596 8.89 -1.61 10.20
CA ARG A 596 9.50 -1.67 8.85
C ARG A 596 9.66 -0.31 8.15
N LYS A 597 9.73 0.77 8.92
CA LYS A 597 10.04 2.11 8.42
C LYS A 597 11.50 2.49 8.56
N LEU A 598 12.28 1.73 9.31
CA LEU A 598 13.71 1.94 9.54
C LEU A 598 14.48 0.65 9.25
N TRP A 599 15.36 0.69 8.26
CA TRP A 599 16.11 -0.46 7.78
C TRP A 599 17.59 -0.23 7.98
N LEU A 600 18.27 -1.20 8.58
CA LEU A 600 19.71 -1.22 8.71
C LEU A 600 20.20 -2.49 8.00
N TYR A 601 20.95 -2.34 6.92
CA TYR A 601 21.41 -3.47 6.13
C TYR A 601 22.80 -3.21 5.56
N GLN A 602 23.46 -4.28 5.14
CA GLN A 602 24.75 -4.19 4.48
C GLN A 602 24.54 -4.11 2.97
N MET A 603 25.18 -3.13 2.32
CA MET A 603 25.19 -2.97 0.88
C MET A 603 26.65 -2.82 0.43
N GLY A 604 27.15 -3.82 -0.30
CA GLY A 604 28.58 -3.91 -0.61
C GLY A 604 29.43 -3.93 0.67
N THR A 605 30.40 -3.02 0.75
CA THR A 605 31.28 -2.88 1.93
C THR A 605 30.73 -1.96 3.01
N SER A 606 29.59 -1.32 2.79
CA SER A 606 29.06 -0.27 3.67
C SER A 606 27.80 -0.73 4.38
N ILE A 607 27.55 -0.17 5.56
CA ILE A 607 26.22 -0.22 6.18
C ILE A 607 25.36 0.91 5.63
N VAL A 608 24.09 0.61 5.39
CA VAL A 608 23.06 1.57 5.00
C VAL A 608 21.98 1.59 6.07
N ILE A 609 21.67 2.78 6.57
CA ILE A 609 20.48 3.08 7.35
C ILE A 609 19.51 3.82 6.42
N GLU A 610 18.30 3.30 6.26
CA GLU A 610 17.30 3.85 5.34
C GLU A 610 15.94 3.98 6.01
N THR A 611 15.26 5.11 5.77
CA THR A 611 13.93 5.40 6.31
C THR A 611 12.87 5.49 5.22
N ASP A 612 11.60 5.34 5.60
CA ASP A 612 10.43 5.56 4.74
C ASP A 612 10.27 7.02 4.25
N PHE A 613 10.92 7.99 4.89
CA PHE A 613 11.00 9.38 4.42
C PHE A 613 12.26 9.69 3.59
N SER A 614 12.93 8.66 3.06
CA SER A 614 14.08 8.78 2.16
C SER A 614 15.31 9.47 2.79
N LEU A 615 15.49 9.38 4.11
CA LEU A 615 16.80 9.60 4.72
C LEU A 615 17.61 8.32 4.55
N ARG A 616 18.80 8.47 3.97
CA ARG A 616 19.74 7.37 3.78
C ARG A 616 21.11 7.76 4.30
N VAL A 617 21.63 7.00 5.26
CA VAL A 617 22.96 7.17 5.83
C VAL A 617 23.81 5.95 5.48
N SER A 618 24.90 6.16 4.76
CA SER A 618 25.87 5.12 4.37
C SER A 618 27.17 5.32 5.15
N TYR A 619 27.75 4.27 5.72
CA TYR A 619 29.07 4.31 6.36
C TYR A 619 29.91 3.09 5.97
N ASP A 620 31.14 3.32 5.53
CA ASP A 620 32.06 2.27 5.05
C ASP A 620 32.78 1.49 6.16
N TRP A 621 32.36 1.68 7.41
CA TRP A 621 33.00 1.14 8.63
C TRP A 621 34.41 1.66 8.91
N ASN A 622 34.88 2.67 8.17
CA ASN A 622 36.25 3.13 8.26
C ASN A 622 36.43 4.64 8.23
N SER A 623 35.89 5.38 7.28
CA SER A 623 36.26 6.78 7.07
C SER A 623 35.26 7.61 6.30
N GLN A 624 34.33 7.00 5.58
CA GLN A 624 33.40 7.70 4.71
C GLN A 624 31.98 7.56 5.21
N VAL A 625 31.32 8.69 5.46
CA VAL A 625 29.88 8.75 5.70
C VAL A 625 29.22 9.56 4.59
N LEU A 626 28.10 9.05 4.09
CA LEU A 626 27.23 9.77 3.17
C LEU A 626 25.87 9.91 3.80
N VAL A 627 25.32 11.12 3.74
CA VAL A 627 23.96 11.45 4.18
C VAL A 627 23.21 11.93 2.95
N LYS A 628 22.23 11.14 2.50
CA LYS A 628 21.36 11.49 1.38
C LYS A 628 19.96 11.75 1.91
N ILE A 629 19.35 12.86 1.50
CA ILE A 629 18.01 13.24 1.92
C ILE A 629 17.20 13.87 0.78
N SER A 630 15.89 13.64 0.84
CA SER A 630 14.90 14.23 -0.05
C SER A 630 14.93 15.76 -0.02
N SER A 631 14.69 16.40 -1.18
CA SER A 631 14.51 17.85 -1.30
C SER A 631 13.38 18.40 -0.44
N SER A 632 12.45 17.58 0.05
CA SER A 632 11.43 17.96 1.05
C SER A 632 12.02 18.59 2.31
N PHE A 633 13.28 18.31 2.63
CA PHE A 633 14.01 18.83 3.79
C PHE A 633 14.81 20.11 3.50
N SER A 634 14.72 20.66 2.29
CA SER A 634 15.37 21.92 1.92
C SER A 634 14.99 23.04 2.90
N GLU A 635 15.98 23.83 3.33
CA GLU A 635 15.86 24.89 4.36
C GLU A 635 15.42 24.38 5.75
N ASN A 636 15.30 23.06 5.95
CA ASN A 636 14.82 22.46 7.21
C ASN A 636 15.84 21.53 7.88
N VAL A 637 17.07 21.51 7.37
CA VAL A 637 18.22 20.82 7.97
C VAL A 637 19.29 21.82 8.33
N CYS A 638 20.14 21.45 9.27
CA CYS A 638 21.36 22.19 9.61
C CYS A 638 22.38 21.24 10.23
N GLY A 639 23.62 21.73 10.30
CA GLY A 639 24.79 20.99 10.73
C GLY A 639 25.93 21.26 9.76
N LEU A 640 26.98 20.46 9.85
CA LEU A 640 28.12 20.52 8.93
C LEU A 640 27.74 20.24 7.46
N CYS A 641 26.61 19.60 7.20
CA CYS A 641 26.10 19.39 5.86
C CYS A 641 25.39 20.61 5.25
N GLY A 642 25.39 21.76 5.91
CA GLY A 642 24.75 22.97 5.42
C GLY A 642 23.23 22.99 5.65
N ASN A 643 22.55 23.95 5.02
CA ASN A 643 21.12 24.19 5.21
C ASN A 643 20.23 23.64 4.07
N TYR A 644 20.85 23.18 2.98
CA TYR A 644 20.20 22.60 1.80
C TYR A 644 19.19 23.55 1.12
N ASN A 645 19.55 24.82 0.92
CA ASN A 645 18.72 25.81 0.25
C ASN A 645 19.13 26.07 -1.21
N GLY A 646 20.24 25.47 -1.66
CA GLY A 646 20.81 25.62 -3.00
C GLY A 646 21.88 26.70 -3.12
N ASP A 647 22.24 27.39 -2.04
CA ASP A 647 23.26 28.43 -2.00
C ASP A 647 24.49 27.99 -1.17
N PRO A 648 25.58 27.55 -1.82
CA PRO A 648 26.79 27.14 -1.09
C PRO A 648 27.45 28.27 -0.29
N ALA A 649 27.14 29.55 -0.56
CA ALA A 649 27.77 30.68 0.12
C ALA A 649 27.30 30.88 1.56
N ASP A 650 26.14 30.33 1.94
CA ASP A 650 25.57 30.49 3.29
C ASP A 650 25.61 29.22 4.14
N ASP A 651 26.22 28.16 3.62
CA ASP A 651 26.28 26.83 4.24
C ASP A 651 27.05 26.81 5.57
N PHE A 652 27.91 27.80 5.84
CA PHE A 652 28.65 27.93 7.11
C PHE A 652 27.82 28.57 8.23
N ARG A 653 26.51 28.31 8.24
CA ARG A 653 25.58 28.84 9.22
C ARG A 653 25.73 28.11 10.56
N THR A 654 26.04 28.83 11.61
CA THR A 654 26.17 28.32 12.98
C THR A 654 24.80 28.06 13.61
N PRO A 655 24.72 27.37 14.76
CA PRO A 655 23.45 27.13 15.46
C PRO A 655 22.72 28.40 15.92
N ASP A 656 23.42 29.52 16.12
CA ASP A 656 22.82 30.82 16.47
C ASP A 656 22.34 31.62 15.24
N GLY A 657 22.57 31.08 14.04
CA GLY A 657 22.13 31.66 12.77
C GLY A 657 23.10 32.66 12.14
N SER A 658 24.26 32.91 12.76
CA SER A 658 25.33 33.70 12.14
C SER A 658 26.10 32.89 11.08
N LEU A 659 26.87 33.57 10.22
CA LEU A 659 27.71 32.93 9.22
C LEU A 659 29.16 32.92 9.74
N ALA A 660 29.73 31.74 9.93
CA ALA A 660 31.12 31.60 10.37
C ALA A 660 32.09 32.08 9.27
N LEU A 661 33.17 32.75 9.68
CA LEU A 661 34.15 33.32 8.77
C LEU A 661 35.20 32.30 8.28
N SER A 662 35.23 31.13 8.90
CA SER A 662 36.15 30.05 8.55
C SER A 662 35.56 28.66 8.80
N PRO A 663 36.02 27.62 8.06
CA PRO A 663 35.63 26.24 8.33
C PRO A 663 35.89 25.79 9.78
N ALA A 664 36.95 26.29 10.41
CA ALA A 664 37.30 25.95 11.80
C ALA A 664 36.27 26.51 12.80
N GLU A 665 35.88 27.77 12.64
CA GLU A 665 34.83 28.40 13.43
C GLU A 665 33.47 27.69 13.22
N PHE A 666 33.15 27.38 11.96
CA PHE A 666 31.95 26.64 11.60
C PHE A 666 31.91 25.26 12.29
N GLY A 667 32.99 24.49 12.17
CA GLY A 667 33.14 23.19 12.82
C GLY A 667 33.00 23.24 14.33
N GLN A 668 33.65 24.23 14.95
CA GLN A 668 33.60 24.44 16.40
C GLN A 668 32.17 24.70 16.89
N SER A 669 31.38 25.45 16.12
CA SER A 669 29.99 25.76 16.48
C SER A 669 29.07 24.54 16.48
N TRP A 670 29.38 23.50 15.70
CA TRP A 670 28.58 22.27 15.57
C TRP A 670 29.11 21.07 16.38
N LYS A 671 30.10 21.32 17.26
CA LYS A 671 30.65 20.35 18.19
C LYS A 671 29.62 19.93 19.24
N LEU A 672 29.52 18.62 19.49
CA LEU A 672 28.72 18.05 20.57
C LEU A 672 29.58 17.80 21.81
N ASP A 673 29.03 18.04 22.99
CA ASP A 673 29.61 17.58 24.25
C ASP A 673 29.27 16.10 24.46
N ASP A 674 30.24 15.22 24.21
CA ASP A 674 30.13 13.78 24.44
C ASP A 674 30.90 13.33 25.70
N GLY A 675 31.37 14.27 26.53
CA GLY A 675 32.17 14.01 27.72
C GLY A 675 33.63 13.65 27.43
N ASP A 676 34.07 13.67 26.17
CA ASP A 676 35.47 13.41 25.80
C ASP A 676 36.36 14.64 26.03
N LYS A 677 37.05 14.64 27.17
CA LYS A 677 38.01 15.69 27.51
C LYS A 677 39.28 15.69 26.65
N ALA A 678 39.49 14.65 25.83
CA ALA A 678 40.67 14.48 24.98
C ALA A 678 40.40 14.84 23.50
N CYS A 679 39.28 15.51 23.20
CA CYS A 679 38.95 15.93 21.84
C CYS A 679 39.48 17.35 21.53
N TRP A 680 40.08 17.51 20.34
CA TRP A 680 40.73 18.74 19.89
C TRP A 680 39.94 19.41 18.76
N ASN A 681 39.88 20.74 18.79
CA ASN A 681 39.18 21.54 17.79
C ASN A 681 40.03 21.82 16.55
N ASP A 682 41.29 21.39 16.56
CA ASP A 682 42.29 21.59 15.52
C ASP A 682 43.29 20.42 15.51
N CYS A 683 44.35 20.55 14.71
CA CYS A 683 45.43 19.59 14.56
C CYS A 683 46.43 19.54 15.74
N HIS A 684 46.09 20.10 16.91
CA HIS A 684 46.94 20.12 18.10
C HIS A 684 48.35 20.71 17.82
N GLY A 685 48.42 21.85 17.12
CA GLY A 685 49.67 22.51 16.69
C GLY A 685 49.53 23.23 15.35
N GLU A 686 50.63 23.41 14.61
CA GLU A 686 50.58 23.93 13.24
C GLU A 686 50.13 22.85 12.25
N CYS A 687 48.98 23.05 11.60
CA CYS A 687 48.53 22.15 10.55
C CYS A 687 49.49 22.25 9.36
N LYS A 688 49.98 21.11 8.86
CA LYS A 688 50.87 21.08 7.69
C LYS A 688 50.20 21.78 6.51
N LYS A 689 50.69 22.97 6.14
CA LYS A 689 50.27 23.68 4.94
C LYS A 689 50.80 22.92 3.71
N VAL A 690 49.91 22.62 2.78
CA VAL A 690 50.27 21.99 1.51
C VAL A 690 50.67 23.09 0.53
N THR A 691 51.88 23.01 -0.03
CA THR A 691 52.34 23.95 -1.05
C THR A 691 51.80 23.57 -2.43
N LEU A 692 51.63 24.55 -3.31
CA LEU A 692 51.09 24.35 -4.66
C LEU A 692 51.94 23.36 -5.48
N ASP A 693 53.26 23.40 -5.30
CA ASP A 693 54.22 22.52 -6.01
C ASP A 693 54.01 21.04 -5.69
N VAL A 694 53.64 20.74 -4.44
CA VAL A 694 53.33 19.37 -3.99
C VAL A 694 52.01 18.89 -4.60
N LEU A 695 50.97 19.73 -4.60
CA LEU A 695 49.67 19.41 -5.20
C LEU A 695 49.81 19.11 -6.70
N ILE A 696 50.70 19.82 -7.40
CA ILE A 696 51.00 19.57 -8.82
C ILE A 696 51.71 18.23 -9.01
N LYS A 697 52.70 17.91 -8.17
CA LYS A 697 53.45 16.64 -8.26
C LYS A 697 52.60 15.40 -7.94
N SER A 698 51.65 15.51 -7.02
CA SER A 698 50.75 14.40 -6.64
C SER A 698 49.63 14.13 -7.68
N LYS A 699 49.38 15.06 -8.62
CA LYS A 699 48.40 14.94 -9.72
C LYS A 699 48.89 14.15 -10.94
N VAL A 700 50.13 13.64 -10.92
CA VAL A 700 50.72 12.87 -12.04
C VAL A 700 49.99 11.52 -12.24
N GLU A 701 50.01 11.01 -13.48
CA GLU A 701 49.28 9.80 -13.93
C GLU A 701 49.56 8.51 -13.13
N THR A 702 50.61 8.44 -12.31
CA THR A 702 50.96 7.24 -11.51
C THR A 702 50.46 7.28 -10.06
N SER A 703 49.71 8.31 -9.67
CA SER A 703 49.13 8.46 -8.33
C SER A 703 47.67 8.92 -8.42
N CYS A 704 47.34 10.14 -7.99
CA CYS A 704 45.96 10.63 -8.00
C CYS A 704 45.40 10.90 -9.40
N GLY A 705 46.27 11.05 -10.41
CA GLY A 705 45.87 11.32 -11.80
C GLY A 705 44.96 10.25 -12.42
N TRP A 706 44.89 9.03 -11.84
CA TRP A 706 43.92 8.02 -12.26
C TRP A 706 42.45 8.47 -12.11
N ILE A 707 42.16 9.33 -11.13
CA ILE A 707 40.81 9.84 -10.86
C ILE A 707 40.33 10.71 -12.03
N SER A 708 41.20 11.54 -12.62
CA SER A 708 40.84 12.51 -13.66
C SER A 708 41.27 12.14 -15.08
N LYS A 709 41.89 10.96 -15.28
CA LYS A 709 42.35 10.52 -16.61
C LYS A 709 41.19 10.24 -17.55
N ILE A 710 41.08 11.05 -18.61
CA ILE A 710 39.95 11.02 -19.57
C ILE A 710 40.07 9.84 -20.54
N GLU A 711 41.14 9.77 -21.34
CA GLU A 711 41.32 8.68 -22.31
C GLU A 711 42.01 7.46 -21.67
N GLY A 712 41.37 6.29 -21.79
CA GLY A 712 41.90 5.02 -21.28
C GLY A 712 42.10 4.95 -19.76
N GLY A 713 41.52 5.90 -19.02
CA GLY A 713 41.53 5.93 -17.56
C GLY A 713 40.53 4.94 -16.95
N PRO A 714 40.79 4.43 -15.73
CA PRO A 714 39.92 3.44 -15.07
C PRO A 714 38.55 3.97 -14.68
N PHE A 715 38.41 5.29 -14.53
CA PHE A 715 37.16 5.94 -14.09
C PHE A 715 36.56 6.89 -15.13
N SER A 716 36.99 6.81 -16.39
CA SER A 716 36.51 7.73 -17.44
C SER A 716 34.99 7.72 -17.61
N GLN A 717 34.35 6.56 -17.42
CA GLN A 717 32.89 6.41 -17.44
C GLN A 717 32.19 7.07 -16.22
N CYS A 718 32.90 7.29 -15.12
CA CYS A 718 32.38 7.93 -13.91
C CYS A 718 32.39 9.46 -13.99
N HIS A 719 33.19 10.06 -14.88
CA HIS A 719 33.37 11.52 -14.92
C HIS A 719 32.08 12.28 -15.26
N SER A 720 31.17 11.65 -16.00
CA SER A 720 29.84 12.21 -16.30
C SER A 720 28.85 12.09 -15.14
N VAL A 721 29.14 11.24 -14.15
CA VAL A 721 28.27 10.96 -13.00
C VAL A 721 28.78 11.71 -11.75
N VAL A 722 30.10 11.67 -11.51
CA VAL A 722 30.77 12.27 -10.35
C VAL A 722 31.94 13.13 -10.82
N ASN A 723 31.93 14.42 -10.45
CA ASN A 723 33.01 15.34 -10.80
C ASN A 723 34.35 14.90 -10.16
N PRO A 724 35.38 14.55 -10.96
CA PRO A 724 36.65 14.04 -10.44
C PRO A 724 37.49 15.09 -9.71
N LYS A 725 37.20 16.40 -9.89
CA LYS A 725 38.05 17.50 -9.43
C LYS A 725 38.30 17.45 -7.91
N ILE A 726 37.23 17.32 -7.13
CA ILE A 726 37.33 17.34 -5.66
C ILE A 726 38.04 16.10 -5.12
N PHE A 727 37.76 14.92 -5.69
CA PHE A 727 38.44 13.68 -5.31
C PHE A 727 39.92 13.70 -5.67
N LEU A 728 40.29 14.33 -6.79
CA LEU A 728 41.67 14.53 -7.19
C LEU A 728 42.41 15.47 -6.21
N GLU A 729 41.76 16.57 -5.79
CA GLU A 729 42.31 17.53 -4.82
C GLU A 729 42.49 16.88 -3.45
N ASN A 730 41.49 16.14 -2.97
CA ASN A 730 41.55 15.40 -1.70
C ASN A 730 42.65 14.32 -1.74
N CYS A 731 42.74 13.56 -2.83
CA CYS A 731 43.80 12.56 -3.01
C CYS A 731 45.21 13.19 -2.94
N ALA A 732 45.41 14.33 -3.61
CA ALA A 732 46.70 15.00 -3.62
C ALA A 732 47.07 15.56 -2.24
N TYR A 733 46.08 16.04 -1.49
CA TYR A 733 46.22 16.47 -0.10
C TYR A 733 46.62 15.29 0.80
N ASP A 734 45.88 14.18 0.76
CA ASP A 734 46.10 13.02 1.61
C ASP A 734 47.47 12.38 1.34
N LEU A 735 47.83 12.21 0.06
CA LEU A 735 49.16 11.66 -0.28
C LEU A 735 50.31 12.53 0.20
N TYR A 736 50.14 13.85 0.24
CA TYR A 736 51.19 14.71 0.79
C TYR A 736 51.32 14.52 2.30
N ILE A 737 50.20 14.58 3.03
CA ILE A 737 50.19 14.43 4.48
C ILE A 737 50.78 13.08 4.90
N TYR A 738 50.52 12.04 4.10
CA TYR A 738 51.01 10.68 4.31
C TYR A 738 52.28 10.31 3.53
N GLU A 739 53.02 11.29 2.99
CA GLU A 739 54.33 11.07 2.34
C GLU A 739 54.29 10.00 1.22
N GLY A 740 53.17 9.90 0.51
CA GLY A 740 52.99 9.00 -0.64
C GLY A 740 52.59 7.56 -0.30
N GLN A 741 52.08 7.28 0.90
CA GLN A 741 51.66 5.93 1.28
C GLN A 741 50.61 5.33 0.33
N ARG A 742 50.87 4.10 -0.11
CA ARG A 742 50.05 3.36 -1.09
C ARG A 742 48.65 3.03 -0.58
N ASP A 743 48.52 2.70 0.71
CA ASP A 743 47.22 2.34 1.29
C ASP A 743 46.25 3.53 1.28
N VAL A 744 46.76 4.74 1.45
CA VAL A 744 46.01 6.00 1.37
C VAL A 744 45.55 6.24 -0.07
N LEU A 745 46.42 6.06 -1.07
CA LEU A 745 46.01 6.13 -2.49
C LEU A 745 44.86 5.17 -2.78
N CYS A 746 44.97 3.92 -2.34
CA CYS A 746 43.95 2.90 -2.59
C CYS A 746 42.61 3.23 -1.91
N GLN A 747 42.64 3.81 -0.71
CA GLN A 747 41.42 4.26 -0.02
C GLN A 747 40.72 5.37 -0.81
N VAL A 748 41.45 6.40 -1.25
CA VAL A 748 40.84 7.52 -1.99
C VAL A 748 40.31 7.08 -3.36
N LEU A 749 41.02 6.18 -4.06
CA LEU A 749 40.54 5.59 -5.32
C LEU A 749 39.26 4.76 -5.10
N LYS A 750 39.18 4.01 -4.01
CA LYS A 750 37.96 3.27 -3.62
C LYS A 750 36.82 4.24 -3.34
N SER A 751 37.04 5.32 -2.60
CA SER A 751 36.01 6.31 -2.31
C SER A 751 35.42 6.96 -3.56
N TYR A 752 36.24 7.21 -4.59
CA TYR A 752 35.72 7.70 -5.88
C TYR A 752 34.93 6.63 -6.64
N ALA A 753 35.37 5.37 -6.59
CA ALA A 753 34.65 4.24 -7.18
C ALA A 753 33.29 4.04 -6.51
N ASP A 754 33.23 4.07 -5.18
CA ASP A 754 32.01 3.92 -4.39
C ASP A 754 31.03 5.06 -4.70
N ALA A 755 31.51 6.31 -4.73
CA ALA A 755 30.69 7.46 -5.09
C ALA A 755 30.12 7.39 -6.52
N CYS A 756 30.79 6.70 -7.44
CA CYS A 756 30.31 6.46 -8.81
C CYS A 756 29.28 5.31 -8.89
N GLN A 757 29.34 4.34 -7.97
CA GLN A 757 28.41 3.21 -7.92
C GLN A 757 27.07 3.57 -7.26
N GLU A 758 27.06 4.51 -6.32
CA GLU A 758 25.84 5.07 -5.70
C GLU A 758 25.06 5.98 -6.65
#